data_AF-A0A0G2G0L1-F1
#
_entry.id   AF-A0A0G2G0L1-F1
#
_cell.length_a   1.000
_cell.length_b   1.000
_cell.length_c   1.000
_cell.angle_alpha   90.00
_cell.angle_beta   90.00
_cell.angle_gamma   90.00
#
_symmetry.space_group_name_H-M   'P 1'
#
loop_
_entity.id
_entity.type
_entity.pdbx_description
1 polymer ?
#
loop_
_entity_poly.entity_id
_entity_poly.type
_entity_poly.pdbx_seq_one_letter_code
_entity_poly.pdbx_strand_id
1 'polypeptide(L)'
;MAFNSSTAVSGSSRNDIEKDAVHTDPGFMSDTKPDLSEPQLNVGGHANVQRQLKSVHITMIGFCSGIGTGLFVGTGAAYAKAGPAGLLIAYCIVGFVLYCVMQSIAELATLIPTAGSFPHWATRFVDPSVGFSLAISYGYCYTIAIASEVSAAAVIVSYWTDITPAVVITVGLASILAINLLSVKFYGHTEIFSGIIKVSCFLGLVLVGIVITAGGGPDGKPIGFKYWHDPGAFTEYNGITGSTGNFLGVLSALVNASFSFIGVETVVIAAAESQHPHRDIPKAAKRVTFRIGLFYILGALLIGIIVDPRNAGLTSGEGNAKSSPWVIAIEQAGIKALPSIVNACILVSAWSAGSSYCWVGSRIILAMTTDYQLPQAFGKTWKNGVPWIAVITAWLFGPLAYLSLGSGGPAQAFTWLLNLSTVAGLIAWSTLSFCYIRFHAAMKAQGISRDSLPWAAPFQPYAAWVGFLGYVGIPIFIVPIIGWKLWHKTKFLRASEIDLWSGRLYDEKHAGLFRFNIFYDTHKDSFKYKFDMLPPRIAFGDSYTYVQGVHGRQNYSFIGDYLPGNFAFDSETLLSNQIVQNFTGTAEGGPNWVQYLTGCGLEPGLTSPLSCDLQLWDFAFAGADVSTEFTPLHHNFTVPLVNQTQQFLTYGQPVFEDELQVSASETLVAIWIGINDINDLAKAAGPYDFPSVFESIISTIFTLSVTPLFEAGYHNFIFVNLPPLDRTPGNVKKPSPSPNKTMIGWWDETLQHYSDDFASQNDGVTTLLFDANTFLNDVLDNASDYGITNTTDYCAGYLYADVVTDWDKYGCSGPLDTYFWFNSGHM
;
A
#
# COMPACT_ATOMS: atom_id res chain seq x y z
N MET A 1 74.37 -28.12 16.61
CA MET A 1 73.12 -28.83 16.25
C MET A 1 72.58 -28.19 14.98
N ALA A 2 72.79 -28.91 13.88
CA ALA A 2 72.12 -28.90 12.56
C ALA A 2 71.12 -27.77 12.22
N PHE A 3 71.13 -27.11 11.06
CA PHE A 3 71.94 -27.21 9.84
C PHE A 3 71.78 -25.89 9.03
N ASN A 4 72.91 -25.35 8.55
CA ASN A 4 73.04 -24.49 7.35
C ASN A 4 72.69 -25.37 6.12
N SER A 5 72.21 -24.95 4.95
CA SER A 5 72.61 -23.84 4.08
C SER A 5 71.79 -23.93 2.76
N SER A 6 71.58 -22.78 2.10
CA SER A 6 71.64 -22.49 0.64
C SER A 6 71.40 -23.63 -0.38
N THR A 7 70.61 -23.50 -1.46
CA THR A 7 70.81 -22.59 -2.62
C THR A 7 69.59 -22.61 -3.55
N ALA A 8 69.39 -21.52 -4.29
CA ALA A 8 68.38 -21.32 -5.33
C ALA A 8 68.62 -22.17 -6.60
N VAL A 9 67.57 -22.38 -7.41
CA VAL A 9 67.44 -21.98 -8.84
C VAL A 9 66.22 -22.67 -9.52
N SER A 10 65.45 -21.83 -10.22
CA SER A 10 64.41 -21.98 -11.25
C SER A 10 63.92 -23.34 -11.80
N GLY A 11 62.60 -23.41 -12.04
CA GLY A 11 62.06 -23.40 -13.42
C GLY A 11 61.36 -24.65 -13.98
N SER A 12 60.06 -24.49 -14.32
CA SER A 12 59.24 -25.27 -15.29
C SER A 12 58.92 -26.73 -14.91
N SER A 13 57.86 -27.42 -15.34
CA SER A 13 56.58 -27.14 -15.98
C SER A 13 55.80 -28.47 -16.00
N ARG A 14 54.47 -28.40 -15.99
CA ARG A 14 53.49 -29.33 -16.62
C ARG A 14 53.42 -30.80 -16.17
N ASN A 15 52.23 -31.10 -15.63
CA ASN A 15 51.31 -32.19 -15.97
C ASN A 15 51.78 -33.65 -15.81
N ASP A 16 51.16 -34.35 -14.85
CA ASP A 16 50.25 -35.48 -15.07
C ASP A 16 50.36 -36.46 -13.90
N ILE A 17 49.38 -36.46 -12.98
CA ILE A 17 48.81 -37.72 -12.44
C ILE A 17 47.32 -37.48 -12.18
N GLU A 18 46.53 -38.08 -13.07
CA GLU A 18 45.10 -38.31 -12.97
C GLU A 18 44.81 -39.41 -11.94
N LYS A 19 43.60 -39.37 -11.37
CA LYS A 19 42.84 -40.43 -10.67
C LYS A 19 43.05 -40.56 -9.15
N ASP A 20 42.17 -39.88 -8.43
CA ASP A 20 41.28 -40.57 -7.50
C ASP A 20 39.86 -40.02 -7.65
N ALA A 21 38.98 -40.86 -8.19
CA ALA A 21 37.55 -40.62 -8.25
C ALA A 21 36.98 -40.79 -6.84
N VAL A 22 36.74 -39.67 -6.15
CA VAL A 22 35.90 -39.67 -4.95
C VAL A 22 34.45 -39.53 -5.40
N HIS A 23 33.70 -40.62 -5.22
CA HIS A 23 32.25 -40.64 -5.28
C HIS A 23 31.67 -39.44 -4.50
N THR A 24 30.98 -38.54 -5.19
CA THR A 24 30.13 -37.54 -4.55
C THR A 24 28.89 -38.23 -3.99
N ASP A 25 28.88 -38.44 -2.67
CA ASP A 25 27.67 -38.73 -1.91
C ASP A 25 26.66 -37.58 -2.11
N PRO A 26 25.41 -37.83 -2.53
CA PRO A 26 24.34 -36.86 -2.48
C PRO A 26 23.83 -36.79 -1.04
N GLY A 27 24.60 -36.14 -0.17
CA GLY A 27 24.29 -36.14 1.26
C GLY A 27 25.11 -35.12 2.01
N PHE A 28 24.79 -33.83 1.84
CA PHE A 28 24.74 -32.85 2.94
C PHE A 28 24.11 -31.55 2.41
N MET A 29 22.78 -31.56 2.27
CA MET A 29 22.01 -30.34 2.52
C MET A 29 22.28 -29.99 3.99
N SER A 30 23.25 -29.12 4.24
CA SER A 30 23.40 -28.46 5.53
C SER A 30 22.34 -27.38 5.63
N ASP A 31 21.20 -27.83 6.15
CA ASP A 31 20.07 -27.20 6.80
C ASP A 31 20.42 -25.98 7.70
N THR A 32 21.05 -24.94 7.15
CA THR A 32 21.11 -23.63 7.83
C THR A 32 19.86 -22.86 7.47
N LYS A 33 18.83 -23.08 8.31
CA LYS A 33 17.66 -22.22 8.43
C LYS A 33 18.10 -20.76 8.42
N PRO A 34 17.34 -19.85 7.80
CA PRO A 34 17.59 -18.42 7.95
C PRO A 34 17.66 -18.12 9.45
N ASP A 35 18.73 -17.45 9.87
CA ASP A 35 18.88 -17.01 11.24
C ASP A 35 17.61 -16.21 11.60
N LEU A 36 16.86 -16.73 12.57
CA LEU A 36 15.63 -16.12 13.03
C LEU A 36 16.05 -14.92 13.87
N SER A 37 16.27 -13.77 13.20
CA SER A 37 16.21 -12.46 13.85
C SER A 37 15.02 -12.46 14.81
N GLU A 38 15.18 -11.87 16.00
CA GLU A 38 14.05 -11.74 16.93
C GLU A 38 12.80 -11.25 16.17
N PRO A 39 11.66 -11.94 16.27
CA PRO A 39 10.47 -11.57 15.52
C PRO A 39 10.10 -10.14 15.90
N GLN A 40 10.22 -9.21 14.95
CA GLN A 40 9.79 -7.84 15.13
C GLN A 40 8.27 -7.82 15.17
N LEU A 41 7.71 -7.91 16.38
CA LEU A 41 6.30 -7.67 16.61
C LEU A 41 5.98 -6.21 16.25
N ASN A 42 4.82 -5.95 15.66
CA ASN A 42 4.28 -4.61 15.33
C ASN A 42 4.68 -3.99 13.98
N VAL A 43 5.51 -4.63 13.15
CA VAL A 43 5.86 -4.07 11.82
C VAL A 43 4.96 -4.55 10.68
N GLY A 44 4.14 -5.59 10.90
CA GLY A 44 3.24 -6.19 9.91
C GLY A 44 4.01 -6.85 8.76
N GLY A 45 4.12 -8.18 8.77
CA GLY A 45 4.88 -8.90 7.73
C GLY A 45 4.22 -8.81 6.35
N HIS A 46 5.04 -8.70 5.29
CA HIS A 46 4.57 -8.77 3.91
C HIS A 46 4.33 -10.23 3.54
N ALA A 47 3.05 -10.63 3.40
CA ALA A 47 2.73 -11.93 2.85
C ALA A 47 2.95 -11.96 1.33
N ASN A 48 3.38 -13.11 0.79
CA ASN A 48 3.63 -13.32 -0.65
C ASN A 48 2.32 -13.45 -1.47
N VAL A 49 1.44 -12.45 -1.40
CA VAL A 49 0.21 -12.31 -2.20
C VAL A 49 0.45 -11.37 -3.38
N GLN A 50 -0.36 -11.46 -4.44
CA GLN A 50 -0.19 -10.66 -5.66
C GLN A 50 -1.24 -9.55 -5.80
N ARG A 51 -0.79 -8.35 -6.15
CA ARG A 51 -1.63 -7.17 -6.41
C ARG A 51 -2.29 -7.23 -7.80
N GLN A 52 -3.27 -8.12 -8.01
CA GLN A 52 -3.95 -8.30 -9.30
C GLN A 52 -5.41 -7.82 -9.35
N LEU A 53 -5.96 -7.30 -8.26
CA LEU A 53 -7.32 -6.77 -8.24
C LEU A 53 -7.36 -5.36 -8.84
N LYS A 54 -8.01 -5.25 -10.00
CA LYS A 54 -8.33 -3.98 -10.69
C LYS A 54 -9.40 -3.19 -9.93
N SER A 55 -9.51 -1.90 -10.24
CA SER A 55 -10.52 -0.98 -9.68
C SER A 55 -11.96 -1.49 -9.77
N VAL A 56 -12.31 -2.18 -10.87
CA VAL A 56 -13.63 -2.82 -11.05
C VAL A 56 -13.88 -3.96 -10.06
N HIS A 57 -12.86 -4.78 -9.77
CA HIS A 57 -12.95 -5.84 -8.76
C HIS A 57 -13.18 -5.22 -7.38
N ILE A 58 -12.36 -4.23 -7.00
CA ILE A 58 -12.46 -3.56 -5.69
C ILE A 58 -13.83 -2.89 -5.50
N THR A 59 -14.33 -2.23 -6.55
CA THR A 59 -15.67 -1.63 -6.53
C THR A 59 -16.76 -2.68 -6.33
N MET A 60 -16.75 -3.77 -7.09
CA MET A 60 -17.78 -4.81 -7.00
C MET A 60 -17.70 -5.59 -5.68
N ILE A 61 -16.48 -5.84 -5.16
CA ILE A 61 -16.29 -6.41 -3.84
C ILE A 61 -16.89 -5.47 -2.78
N GLY A 62 -16.54 -4.18 -2.78
CA GLY A 62 -17.10 -3.22 -1.82
C GLY A 62 -18.63 -3.05 -1.92
N PHE A 63 -19.19 -3.16 -3.12
CA PHE A 63 -20.62 -2.98 -3.34
C PHE A 63 -21.46 -4.23 -3.06
N CYS A 64 -20.96 -5.42 -3.42
CA CYS A 64 -21.76 -6.65 -3.49
C CYS A 64 -21.21 -7.81 -2.63
N SER A 65 -19.94 -7.78 -2.23
CA SER A 65 -19.35 -8.83 -1.39
C SER A 65 -19.96 -8.78 0.01
N GLY A 66 -20.29 -9.94 0.55
CA GLY A 66 -21.02 -10.07 1.82
C GLY A 66 -22.52 -9.80 1.75
N ILE A 67 -23.09 -9.42 0.59
CA ILE A 67 -24.55 -9.52 0.41
C ILE A 67 -24.89 -11.00 0.33
N GLY A 68 -25.33 -11.55 1.46
CA GLY A 68 -25.65 -12.95 1.64
C GLY A 68 -27.03 -13.16 2.24
N THR A 69 -27.17 -14.25 2.97
CA THR A 69 -28.47 -14.75 3.46
C THR A 69 -29.06 -13.95 4.61
N GLY A 70 -28.26 -13.11 5.29
CA GLY A 70 -28.76 -12.17 6.31
C GLY A 70 -29.84 -11.21 5.80
N LEU A 71 -29.65 -10.66 4.59
CA LEU A 71 -30.59 -9.71 3.98
C LEU A 71 -31.84 -10.39 3.42
N PHE A 72 -31.70 -11.57 2.82
CA PHE A 72 -32.79 -12.23 2.09
C PHE A 72 -33.58 -13.24 2.91
N VAL A 73 -32.93 -13.96 3.82
CA VAL A 73 -33.51 -15.05 4.61
C VAL A 73 -33.64 -14.63 6.07
N GLY A 74 -32.56 -14.13 6.68
CA GLY A 74 -32.51 -13.76 8.10
C GLY A 74 -33.46 -12.60 8.48
N THR A 75 -33.71 -11.69 7.54
CA THR A 75 -34.63 -10.56 7.73
C THR A 75 -36.05 -10.98 8.09
N GLY A 76 -36.54 -12.12 7.60
CA GLY A 76 -37.91 -12.58 7.89
C GLY A 76 -38.13 -12.82 9.38
N ALA A 77 -37.24 -13.57 10.02
CA ALA A 77 -37.31 -13.86 11.46
C ALA A 77 -37.09 -12.61 12.32
N ALA A 78 -36.22 -11.68 11.89
CA ALA A 78 -36.02 -10.40 12.57
C ALA A 78 -37.27 -9.51 12.46
N TYR A 79 -37.88 -9.46 11.27
CA TYR A 79 -39.08 -8.70 10.98
C TYR A 79 -40.28 -9.20 11.80
N ALA A 80 -40.48 -10.52 11.89
CA ALA A 80 -41.56 -11.10 12.69
C ALA A 80 -41.46 -10.76 14.20
N LYS A 81 -40.24 -10.50 14.69
CA LYS A 81 -39.97 -10.16 16.10
C LYS A 81 -40.05 -8.66 16.40
N ALA A 82 -39.73 -7.82 15.42
CA ALA A 82 -39.60 -6.36 15.62
C ALA A 82 -40.72 -5.53 14.99
N GLY A 83 -41.39 -6.05 13.97
CA GLY A 83 -42.34 -5.32 13.14
C GLY A 83 -41.68 -4.29 12.21
N PRO A 84 -42.48 -3.54 11.44
CA PRO A 84 -41.99 -2.63 10.40
C PRO A 84 -41.00 -1.54 10.89
N ALA A 85 -41.40 -0.77 11.90
CA ALA A 85 -40.55 0.27 12.45
C ALA A 85 -39.38 -0.32 13.23
N GLY A 86 -39.60 -1.43 13.95
CA GLY A 86 -38.54 -2.06 14.73
C GLY A 86 -37.39 -2.57 13.85
N LEU A 87 -37.72 -3.20 12.72
CA LEU A 87 -36.73 -3.62 11.72
C LEU A 87 -36.01 -2.42 11.10
N LEU A 88 -36.74 -1.39 10.66
CA LEU A 88 -36.16 -0.21 10.03
C LEU A 88 -35.19 0.52 10.97
N ILE A 89 -35.59 0.73 12.24
CA ILE A 89 -34.75 1.36 13.26
C ILE A 89 -33.46 0.56 13.48
N ALA A 90 -33.55 -0.76 13.60
CA ALA A 90 -32.37 -1.61 13.78
C ALA A 90 -31.38 -1.48 12.60
N TYR A 91 -31.88 -1.49 11.37
CA TYR A 91 -31.05 -1.35 10.16
C TYR A 91 -30.43 0.05 10.02
N CYS A 92 -31.15 1.11 10.40
CA CYS A 92 -30.61 2.47 10.44
C CYS A 92 -29.50 2.62 11.49
N ILE A 93 -29.70 2.09 12.70
CA ILE A 93 -28.69 2.15 13.79
C ILE A 93 -27.42 1.42 13.37
N VAL A 94 -27.53 0.15 12.97
CA VAL A 94 -26.35 -0.64 12.58
C VAL A 94 -25.69 -0.07 11.34
N GLY A 95 -26.46 0.38 10.35
CA GLY A 95 -25.94 1.02 9.15
C GLY A 95 -25.12 2.29 9.46
N PHE A 96 -25.59 3.13 10.40
CA PHE A 96 -24.86 4.33 10.81
C PHE A 96 -23.55 3.99 11.52
N VAL A 97 -23.56 3.02 12.43
CA VAL A 97 -22.33 2.62 13.12
C VAL A 97 -21.35 1.98 12.14
N LEU A 98 -21.81 1.13 11.22
CA LEU A 98 -20.97 0.56 10.17
C LEU A 98 -20.37 1.63 9.27
N TYR A 99 -21.13 2.66 8.88
CA TYR A 99 -20.58 3.78 8.12
C TYR A 99 -19.37 4.40 8.82
N CYS A 100 -19.47 4.61 10.13
CA CYS A 100 -18.39 5.15 10.96
C CYS A 100 -17.17 4.21 11.04
N VAL A 101 -17.41 2.90 11.19
CA VAL A 101 -16.35 1.87 11.14
C VAL A 101 -15.63 1.94 9.78
N MET A 102 -16.39 1.95 8.69
CA MET A 102 -15.85 1.97 7.33
C MET A 102 -15.02 3.20 7.02
N GLN A 103 -15.43 4.40 7.47
CA GLN A 103 -14.60 5.60 7.35
C GLN A 103 -13.24 5.42 8.05
N SER A 104 -13.24 4.80 9.23
CA SER A 104 -12.03 4.58 10.05
C SER A 104 -11.09 3.58 9.42
N ILE A 105 -11.60 2.41 9.04
CA ILE A 105 -10.75 1.34 8.50
C ILE A 105 -10.30 1.62 7.07
N ALA A 106 -11.06 2.36 6.26
CA ALA A 106 -10.65 2.70 4.91
C ALA A 106 -9.54 3.77 4.90
N GLU A 107 -9.52 4.72 5.83
CA GLU A 107 -8.40 5.67 5.98
C GLU A 107 -7.11 4.93 6.33
N LEU A 108 -7.16 3.99 7.30
CA LEU A 108 -6.03 3.12 7.63
C LEU A 108 -5.59 2.25 6.45
N ALA A 109 -6.53 1.64 5.74
CA ALA A 109 -6.27 0.78 4.59
C ALA A 109 -5.62 1.51 3.41
N THR A 110 -5.95 2.78 3.24
CA THR A 110 -5.38 3.62 2.19
C THR A 110 -3.92 3.93 2.50
N LEU A 111 -3.57 4.07 3.78
CA LEU A 111 -2.20 4.32 4.23
C LEU A 111 -1.35 3.02 4.32
N ILE A 112 -1.92 1.95 4.88
CA ILE A 112 -1.21 0.69 5.23
C ILE A 112 -1.97 -0.50 4.62
N PRO A 113 -1.89 -0.72 3.29
CA PRO A 113 -2.59 -1.79 2.60
C PRO A 113 -1.81 -3.13 2.70
N THR A 114 -1.75 -3.71 3.90
CA THR A 114 -1.07 -4.99 4.18
C THR A 114 -2.01 -6.19 4.14
N ALA A 115 -1.52 -7.38 3.80
CA ALA A 115 -2.34 -8.59 3.70
C ALA A 115 -2.94 -8.96 5.06
N GLY A 116 -4.27 -9.11 5.13
CA GLY A 116 -4.96 -9.36 6.39
C GLY A 116 -4.74 -8.26 7.43
N SER A 117 -4.87 -7.00 7.01
CA SER A 117 -4.47 -5.77 7.73
C SER A 117 -5.03 -5.63 9.15
N PHE A 118 -6.15 -6.26 9.47
CA PHE A 118 -6.88 -6.06 10.73
C PHE A 118 -6.09 -6.49 11.98
N PRO A 119 -5.69 -7.78 12.13
CA PRO A 119 -4.76 -8.19 13.17
C PRO A 119 -3.51 -7.33 13.26
N HIS A 120 -2.89 -7.01 12.12
CA HIS A 120 -1.67 -6.19 12.08
C HIS A 120 -1.88 -4.81 12.69
N TRP A 121 -2.99 -4.14 12.38
CA TRP A 121 -3.32 -2.84 12.97
C TRP A 121 -3.56 -2.93 14.48
N ALA A 122 -4.21 -4.00 14.95
CA ALA A 122 -4.42 -4.20 16.38
C ALA A 122 -3.12 -4.51 17.13
N THR A 123 -2.26 -5.36 16.55
CA THR A 123 -0.88 -5.60 17.03
C THR A 123 -0.14 -4.27 17.13
N ARG A 124 -0.14 -3.48 16.04
CA ARG A 124 0.63 -2.25 15.87
C ARG A 124 0.16 -1.05 16.70
N PHE A 125 -1.15 -0.80 16.78
CA PHE A 125 -1.70 0.40 17.40
C PHE A 125 -2.16 0.21 18.84
N VAL A 126 -2.30 -1.05 19.28
CA VAL A 126 -2.83 -1.39 20.60
C VAL A 126 -1.87 -2.27 21.39
N ASP A 127 -1.77 -3.55 21.03
CA ASP A 127 -0.97 -4.57 21.71
C ASP A 127 -0.99 -5.87 20.88
N PRO A 128 0.11 -6.64 20.79
CA PRO A 128 0.14 -7.95 20.14
C PRO A 128 -0.93 -8.95 20.62
N SER A 129 -1.30 -8.91 21.90
CA SER A 129 -2.39 -9.75 22.46
C SER A 129 -3.76 -9.43 21.86
N VAL A 130 -4.00 -8.15 21.57
CA VAL A 130 -5.23 -7.67 20.95
C VAL A 130 -5.23 -8.05 19.47
N GLY A 131 -4.08 -7.93 18.79
CA GLY A 131 -3.88 -8.42 17.43
C GLY A 131 -4.18 -9.91 17.27
N PHE A 132 -3.61 -10.75 18.14
CA PHE A 132 -3.88 -12.20 18.16
C PHE A 132 -5.36 -12.50 18.43
N SER A 133 -5.95 -11.84 19.43
CA SER A 133 -7.36 -12.03 19.79
C SER A 133 -8.30 -11.61 18.65
N LEU A 134 -7.96 -10.52 17.95
CA LEU A 134 -8.69 -10.07 16.77
C LEU A 134 -8.54 -11.08 15.63
N ALA A 135 -7.34 -11.62 15.40
CA ALA A 135 -7.12 -12.63 14.37
C ALA A 135 -7.94 -13.90 14.59
N ILE A 136 -7.97 -14.41 15.83
CA ILE A 136 -8.77 -15.58 16.18
C ILE A 136 -10.26 -15.28 16.04
N SER A 137 -10.75 -14.19 16.63
CA SER A 137 -12.19 -13.87 16.62
C SER A 137 -12.69 -13.53 15.22
N TYR A 138 -11.98 -12.68 14.48
CA TYR A 138 -12.36 -12.29 13.12
C TYR A 138 -12.13 -13.43 12.11
N GLY A 139 -11.08 -14.23 12.26
CA GLY A 139 -10.90 -15.46 11.49
C GLY A 139 -12.07 -16.43 11.70
N TYR A 140 -12.42 -16.68 12.97
CA TYR A 140 -13.59 -17.46 13.37
C TYR A 140 -14.90 -16.94 12.79
N CYS A 141 -15.11 -15.61 12.81
CA CYS A 141 -16.30 -14.95 12.27
C CYS A 141 -16.59 -15.41 10.83
N TYR A 142 -15.55 -15.41 9.99
CA TYR A 142 -15.67 -15.72 8.57
C TYR A 142 -15.61 -17.23 8.28
N THR A 143 -14.77 -18.00 8.96
CA THR A 143 -14.68 -19.45 8.72
C THR A 143 -15.98 -20.18 9.08
N ILE A 144 -16.68 -19.76 10.14
CA ILE A 144 -18.01 -20.28 10.48
C ILE A 144 -19.11 -19.71 9.58
N ALA A 145 -18.97 -18.47 9.11
CA ALA A 145 -19.94 -17.91 8.18
C ALA A 145 -20.02 -18.69 6.86
N ILE A 146 -18.93 -19.36 6.42
CA ILE A 146 -18.97 -20.32 5.30
C ILE A 146 -20.06 -21.37 5.53
N ALA A 147 -20.08 -21.97 6.73
CA ALA A 147 -21.05 -22.99 7.08
C ALA A 147 -22.48 -22.41 7.14
N SER A 148 -22.64 -21.18 7.63
CA SER A 148 -23.92 -20.47 7.66
C SER A 148 -24.51 -20.30 6.25
N GLU A 149 -23.71 -19.78 5.31
CA GLU A 149 -24.18 -19.50 3.95
C GLU A 149 -24.52 -20.79 3.18
N VAL A 150 -23.72 -21.85 3.35
CA VAL A 150 -23.99 -23.14 2.70
C VAL A 150 -25.18 -23.87 3.34
N SER A 151 -25.42 -23.70 4.64
CA SER A 151 -26.65 -24.19 5.30
C SER A 151 -27.87 -23.46 4.76
N ALA A 152 -27.77 -22.15 4.56
CA ALA A 152 -28.83 -21.36 3.94
C ALA A 152 -29.02 -21.71 2.45
N ALA A 153 -27.97 -22.06 1.71
CA ALA A 153 -28.12 -22.61 0.36
C ALA A 153 -28.96 -23.90 0.35
N ALA A 154 -28.79 -24.78 1.34
CA ALA A 154 -29.63 -25.97 1.48
C ALA A 154 -31.10 -25.63 1.80
N VAL A 155 -31.34 -24.62 2.65
CA VAL A 155 -32.69 -24.04 2.86
C VAL A 155 -33.28 -23.53 1.54
N ILE A 156 -32.47 -22.89 0.70
CA ILE A 156 -32.97 -22.32 -0.56
C ILE A 156 -33.30 -23.41 -1.57
N VAL A 157 -32.45 -24.41 -1.72
CA VAL A 157 -32.66 -25.51 -2.68
C VAL A 157 -33.88 -26.36 -2.35
N SER A 158 -34.25 -26.49 -1.07
CA SER A 158 -35.45 -27.21 -0.67
C SER A 158 -36.75 -26.60 -1.19
N TYR A 159 -36.70 -25.39 -1.77
CA TYR A 159 -37.83 -24.82 -2.52
C TYR A 159 -38.23 -25.64 -3.75
N TRP A 160 -37.25 -26.22 -4.46
CA TRP A 160 -37.51 -26.92 -5.73
C TRP A 160 -37.52 -28.44 -5.60
N THR A 161 -36.86 -29.00 -4.59
CA THR A 161 -36.61 -30.44 -4.51
C THR A 161 -36.42 -30.91 -3.07
N ASP A 162 -36.79 -32.16 -2.81
CA ASP A 162 -36.59 -32.84 -1.51
C ASP A 162 -35.22 -33.51 -1.40
N ILE A 163 -34.22 -33.03 -2.14
CA ILE A 163 -32.87 -33.62 -2.07
C ILE A 163 -32.29 -33.38 -0.68
N THR A 164 -31.54 -34.35 -0.16
CA THR A 164 -30.91 -34.19 1.16
C THR A 164 -30.02 -32.94 1.21
N PRO A 165 -30.09 -32.13 2.28
CA PRO A 165 -29.21 -30.99 2.49
C PRO A 165 -27.72 -31.33 2.31
N ALA A 166 -27.33 -32.58 2.58
CA ALA A 166 -25.96 -33.06 2.43
C ALA A 166 -25.40 -32.85 1.01
N VAL A 167 -26.22 -33.06 -0.04
CA VAL A 167 -25.77 -32.88 -1.43
C VAL A 167 -25.48 -31.41 -1.73
N VAL A 168 -26.40 -30.53 -1.33
CA VAL A 168 -26.26 -29.08 -1.54
C VAL A 168 -25.04 -28.56 -0.78
N ILE A 169 -24.85 -29.02 0.46
CA ILE A 169 -23.70 -28.66 1.28
C ILE A 169 -22.40 -29.11 0.63
N THR A 170 -22.33 -30.37 0.17
CA THR A 170 -21.13 -30.93 -0.47
C THR A 170 -20.75 -30.13 -1.71
N VAL A 171 -21.70 -29.87 -2.60
CA VAL A 171 -21.47 -29.13 -3.85
C VAL A 171 -21.10 -27.67 -3.58
N GLY A 172 -21.78 -27.03 -2.63
CA GLY A 172 -21.49 -25.66 -2.21
C GLY A 172 -20.08 -25.51 -1.64
N LEU A 173 -19.67 -26.42 -0.74
CA LEU A 173 -18.32 -26.42 -0.18
C LEU A 173 -17.26 -26.73 -1.23
N ALA A 174 -17.47 -27.73 -2.09
CA ALA A 174 -16.51 -28.08 -3.14
C ALA A 174 -16.25 -26.93 -4.11
N SER A 175 -17.30 -26.22 -4.52
CA SER A 175 -17.18 -25.05 -5.40
C SER A 175 -16.51 -23.85 -4.73
N ILE A 176 -16.82 -23.58 -3.45
CA ILE A 176 -16.13 -22.54 -2.65
C ILE A 176 -14.62 -22.84 -2.59
N LEU A 177 -14.24 -24.08 -2.28
CA LEU A 177 -12.85 -24.49 -2.22
C LEU A 177 -12.16 -24.32 -3.57
N ALA A 178 -12.78 -24.82 -4.64
CA ALA A 178 -12.22 -24.74 -5.98
C ALA A 178 -11.90 -23.29 -6.40
N ILE A 179 -12.81 -22.35 -6.16
CA ILE A 179 -12.60 -20.94 -6.54
C ILE A 179 -11.51 -20.27 -5.70
N ASN A 180 -11.48 -20.53 -4.39
CA ASN A 180 -10.49 -19.93 -3.50
C ASN A 180 -9.08 -20.54 -3.67
N LEU A 181 -9.01 -21.71 -4.32
CA LEU A 181 -7.79 -22.34 -4.83
C LEU A 181 -7.44 -21.90 -6.26
N LEU A 182 -8.04 -20.84 -6.79
CA LEU A 182 -7.61 -20.20 -8.04
C LEU A 182 -7.01 -18.82 -7.74
N SER A 183 -6.36 -18.23 -8.75
CA SER A 183 -5.74 -16.91 -8.61
C SER A 183 -6.72 -15.85 -8.11
N VAL A 184 -6.23 -14.84 -7.39
CA VAL A 184 -7.06 -13.73 -6.88
C VAL A 184 -7.79 -12.97 -8.00
N LYS A 185 -7.22 -12.93 -9.21
CA LYS A 185 -7.88 -12.39 -10.40
C LYS A 185 -9.13 -13.18 -10.78
N PHE A 186 -9.07 -14.51 -10.71
CA PHE A 186 -10.22 -15.37 -10.98
C PHE A 186 -11.32 -15.18 -9.93
N TYR A 187 -10.94 -15.15 -8.65
CA TYR A 187 -11.86 -14.80 -7.56
C TYR A 187 -12.54 -13.44 -7.83
N GLY A 188 -11.77 -12.41 -8.20
CA GLY A 188 -12.30 -11.09 -8.56
C GLY A 188 -13.34 -11.14 -9.68
N HIS A 189 -13.11 -11.93 -10.74
CA HIS A 189 -14.11 -12.11 -11.81
C HIS A 189 -15.39 -12.81 -11.32
N THR A 190 -15.26 -13.81 -10.44
CA THR A 190 -16.43 -14.51 -9.90
C THR A 190 -17.31 -13.57 -9.07
N GLU A 191 -16.72 -12.66 -8.30
CA GLU A 191 -17.45 -11.64 -7.53
C GLU A 191 -18.10 -10.57 -8.41
N ILE A 192 -17.50 -10.21 -9.56
CA ILE A 192 -18.18 -9.33 -10.52
C ILE A 192 -19.45 -10.01 -11.05
N PHE A 193 -19.33 -11.26 -11.51
CA PHE A 193 -20.45 -11.99 -12.10
C PHE A 193 -21.59 -12.20 -11.10
N SER A 194 -21.27 -12.72 -9.91
CA SER A 194 -22.27 -12.89 -8.85
C SER A 194 -22.85 -11.55 -8.41
N GLY A 195 -22.03 -10.49 -8.31
CA GLY A 195 -22.46 -9.16 -7.92
C GLY A 195 -23.47 -8.56 -8.89
N ILE A 196 -23.30 -8.71 -10.21
CA ILE A 196 -24.28 -8.24 -11.21
C ILE A 196 -25.64 -8.91 -10.98
N ILE A 197 -25.65 -10.22 -10.71
CA ILE A 197 -26.89 -10.96 -10.43
C ILE A 197 -27.55 -10.44 -9.15
N LYS A 198 -26.79 -10.24 -8.06
CA LYS A 198 -27.31 -9.75 -6.77
C LYS A 198 -27.94 -8.37 -6.90
N VAL A 199 -27.23 -7.43 -7.55
CA VAL A 199 -27.71 -6.05 -7.75
C VAL A 199 -28.97 -6.06 -8.61
N SER A 200 -28.95 -6.78 -9.73
CA SER A 200 -30.10 -6.86 -10.65
C SER A 200 -31.32 -7.49 -9.96
N CYS A 201 -31.11 -8.56 -9.18
CA CYS A 201 -32.17 -9.18 -8.39
C CYS A 201 -32.78 -8.19 -7.40
N PHE A 202 -31.95 -7.47 -6.63
CA PHE A 202 -32.45 -6.54 -5.64
C PHE A 202 -33.20 -5.36 -6.28
N LEU A 203 -32.70 -4.80 -7.38
CA LEU A 203 -33.42 -3.76 -8.12
C LEU A 203 -34.77 -4.28 -8.65
N GLY A 204 -34.81 -5.53 -9.12
CA GLY A 204 -36.06 -6.21 -9.47
C GLY A 204 -37.02 -6.33 -8.28
N LEU A 205 -36.52 -6.71 -7.11
CA LEU A 205 -37.31 -6.79 -5.87
C LEU A 205 -37.85 -5.42 -5.43
N VAL A 206 -37.09 -4.35 -5.58
CA VAL A 206 -37.55 -2.98 -5.33
C VAL A 206 -38.72 -2.63 -6.25
N LEU A 207 -38.57 -2.86 -7.57
CA LEU A 207 -39.62 -2.59 -8.55
C LEU A 207 -40.89 -3.41 -8.26
N VAL A 208 -40.73 -4.70 -8.00
CA VAL A 208 -41.84 -5.61 -7.70
C VAL A 208 -42.53 -5.20 -6.39
N GLY A 209 -41.77 -4.85 -5.36
CA GLY A 209 -42.31 -4.37 -4.09
C GLY A 209 -43.16 -3.12 -4.28
N ILE A 210 -42.70 -2.15 -5.08
CA ILE A 210 -43.46 -0.95 -5.43
C ILE A 210 -44.76 -1.31 -6.19
N VAL A 211 -44.66 -2.17 -7.21
CA VAL A 211 -45.80 -2.58 -8.05
C VAL A 211 -46.87 -3.30 -7.23
N ILE A 212 -46.49 -4.28 -6.41
CA ILE A 212 -47.41 -5.03 -5.54
C ILE A 212 -48.06 -4.07 -4.53
N THR A 213 -47.27 -3.20 -3.91
CA THR A 213 -47.77 -2.21 -2.94
C THR A 213 -48.81 -1.29 -3.56
N ALA A 214 -48.61 -0.88 -4.82
CA ALA A 214 -49.53 -0.02 -5.58
C ALA A 214 -50.78 -0.76 -6.12
N GLY A 215 -50.91 -2.07 -5.88
CA GLY A 215 -52.05 -2.87 -6.36
C GLY A 215 -51.91 -3.37 -7.80
N GLY A 216 -50.70 -3.34 -8.37
CA GLY A 216 -50.41 -3.91 -9.69
C GLY A 216 -50.27 -5.44 -9.72
N GLY A 217 -50.57 -6.11 -8.60
CA GLY A 217 -50.62 -7.57 -8.53
C GLY A 217 -51.84 -8.15 -9.27
N PRO A 218 -51.81 -9.44 -9.66
CA PRO A 218 -52.95 -10.15 -10.27
C PRO A 218 -54.29 -10.02 -9.54
N ASP A 219 -54.30 -9.79 -8.22
CA ASP A 219 -55.51 -9.62 -7.42
C ASP A 219 -56.05 -8.17 -7.40
N GLY A 220 -55.29 -7.21 -7.96
CA GLY A 220 -55.65 -5.80 -8.06
C GLY A 220 -55.71 -5.05 -6.72
N LYS A 221 -55.21 -5.63 -5.62
CA LYS A 221 -55.38 -5.06 -4.27
C LYS A 221 -54.15 -4.29 -3.83
N PRO A 222 -54.25 -2.97 -3.58
CA PRO A 222 -53.14 -2.22 -3.03
C PRO A 222 -52.89 -2.61 -1.57
N ILE A 223 -51.61 -2.75 -1.22
CA ILE A 223 -51.17 -2.94 0.17
C ILE A 223 -50.94 -1.58 0.84
N GLY A 224 -50.25 -0.66 0.16
CA GLY A 224 -49.82 0.61 0.77
C GLY A 224 -49.04 0.38 2.08
N PHE A 225 -49.25 1.24 3.07
CA PHE A 225 -48.65 1.10 4.41
C PHE A 225 -49.52 0.28 5.38
N LYS A 226 -50.35 -0.65 4.87
CA LYS A 226 -51.30 -1.43 5.68
C LYS A 226 -50.65 -2.05 6.93
N TYR A 227 -49.50 -2.70 6.77
CA TYR A 227 -48.84 -3.41 7.88
C TYR A 227 -48.20 -2.50 8.93
N TRP A 228 -47.98 -1.22 8.60
CA TRP A 228 -47.57 -0.20 9.58
C TRP A 228 -48.73 0.25 10.47
N HIS A 229 -49.98 -0.03 10.06
CA HIS A 229 -51.20 0.30 10.81
C HIS A 229 -51.86 -0.93 11.46
N ASP A 230 -51.89 -2.07 10.77
CA ASP A 230 -52.40 -3.37 11.27
C ASP A 230 -51.44 -4.51 10.88
N PRO A 231 -50.77 -5.19 11.83
CA PRO A 231 -50.97 -5.10 13.29
C PRO A 231 -50.44 -3.82 13.94
N GLY A 232 -49.65 -3.04 13.21
CA GLY A 232 -49.04 -1.81 13.69
C GLY A 232 -47.53 -1.78 13.44
N ALA A 233 -46.91 -0.64 13.71
CA ALA A 233 -45.50 -0.39 13.43
C ALA A 233 -44.52 -1.30 14.20
N PHE A 234 -44.96 -1.96 15.27
CA PHE A 234 -44.15 -2.86 16.08
C PHE A 234 -44.92 -4.16 16.37
N THR A 235 -44.18 -5.23 16.62
CA THR A 235 -44.70 -6.50 17.12
C THR A 235 -44.32 -6.73 18.57
N GLU A 236 -45.13 -7.51 19.28
CA GLU A 236 -44.86 -7.88 20.68
C GLU A 236 -43.80 -8.98 20.78
N TYR A 237 -42.58 -8.60 21.15
CA TYR A 237 -41.46 -9.54 21.28
C TYR A 237 -41.75 -10.61 22.34
N ASN A 238 -41.84 -11.88 21.93
CA ASN A 238 -42.11 -13.04 22.80
C ASN A 238 -43.33 -12.85 23.73
N GLY A 239 -44.37 -12.15 23.26
CA GLY A 239 -45.59 -11.89 24.04
C GLY A 239 -45.43 -10.83 25.15
N ILE A 240 -44.30 -10.12 25.18
CA ILE A 240 -44.12 -8.94 26.05
C ILE A 240 -44.80 -7.77 25.37
N THR A 241 -45.81 -7.21 26.02
CA THR A 241 -46.65 -6.14 25.47
C THR A 241 -46.05 -4.74 25.73
N GLY A 242 -46.48 -3.75 24.94
CA GLY A 242 -46.12 -2.34 25.13
C GLY A 242 -44.69 -1.96 24.74
N SER A 243 -44.23 -0.81 25.25
CA SER A 243 -42.94 -0.21 24.86
C SER A 243 -41.74 -1.11 25.15
N THR A 244 -41.80 -1.91 26.22
CA THR A 244 -40.76 -2.88 26.57
C THR A 244 -40.63 -3.96 25.50
N GLY A 245 -41.74 -4.53 25.04
CA GLY A 245 -41.75 -5.50 23.94
C GLY A 245 -41.19 -4.92 22.65
N ASN A 246 -41.62 -3.71 22.30
CA ASN A 246 -41.15 -3.00 21.11
C ASN A 246 -39.62 -2.77 21.15
N PHE A 247 -39.11 -2.31 22.29
CA PHE A 247 -37.68 -2.09 22.49
C PHE A 247 -36.87 -3.38 22.38
N LEU A 248 -37.33 -4.47 23.02
CA LEU A 248 -36.69 -5.78 22.92
C LEU A 248 -36.74 -6.35 21.50
N GLY A 249 -37.82 -6.09 20.75
CA GLY A 249 -37.92 -6.41 19.33
C GLY A 249 -36.85 -5.72 18.50
N VAL A 250 -36.65 -4.41 18.70
CA VAL A 250 -35.56 -3.66 18.06
C VAL A 250 -34.20 -4.27 18.40
N LEU A 251 -33.92 -4.53 19.68
CA LEU A 251 -32.65 -5.15 20.10
C LEU A 251 -32.42 -6.52 19.47
N SER A 252 -33.48 -7.35 19.35
CA SER A 252 -33.39 -8.63 18.67
C SER A 252 -33.10 -8.47 17.18
N ALA A 253 -33.64 -7.44 16.52
CA ALA A 253 -33.39 -7.19 15.11
C ALA A 253 -31.97 -6.65 14.84
N LEU A 254 -31.32 -6.00 15.82
CA LEU A 254 -29.93 -5.55 15.70
C LEU A 254 -28.96 -6.70 15.39
N VAL A 255 -29.21 -7.90 15.91
CA VAL A 255 -28.37 -9.08 15.65
C VAL A 255 -28.38 -9.44 14.16
N ASN A 256 -29.57 -9.57 13.57
CA ASN A 256 -29.68 -9.87 12.14
C ASN A 256 -29.20 -8.72 11.26
N ALA A 257 -29.48 -7.47 11.66
CA ALA A 257 -28.96 -6.30 10.97
C ALA A 257 -27.43 -6.32 10.94
N SER A 258 -26.79 -6.58 12.08
CA SER A 258 -25.33 -6.71 12.21
C SER A 258 -24.77 -7.81 11.31
N PHE A 259 -25.35 -9.00 11.34
CA PHE A 259 -24.96 -10.09 10.44
C PHE A 259 -25.09 -9.69 8.96
N SER A 260 -26.16 -9.00 8.59
CA SER A 260 -26.41 -8.57 7.20
C SER A 260 -25.34 -7.59 6.70
N PHE A 261 -24.77 -6.80 7.61
CA PHE A 261 -23.75 -5.78 7.31
C PHE A 261 -22.31 -6.30 7.40
N ILE A 262 -22.07 -7.42 8.09
CA ILE A 262 -20.75 -8.08 8.09
C ILE A 262 -20.37 -8.46 6.65
N GLY A 263 -19.12 -8.20 6.29
CA GLY A 263 -18.61 -8.41 4.93
C GLY A 263 -18.44 -7.12 4.14
N VAL A 264 -19.04 -6.00 4.56
CA VAL A 264 -18.82 -4.68 3.93
C VAL A 264 -17.33 -4.28 3.99
N GLU A 265 -16.67 -4.63 5.08
CA GLU A 265 -15.26 -4.38 5.35
C GLU A 265 -14.31 -5.26 4.51
N THR A 266 -14.81 -6.25 3.77
CA THR A 266 -14.00 -7.12 2.89
C THR A 266 -13.23 -6.31 1.86
N VAL A 267 -13.76 -5.17 1.42
CA VAL A 267 -13.06 -4.27 0.50
C VAL A 267 -11.74 -3.75 1.04
N VAL A 268 -11.62 -3.60 2.36
CA VAL A 268 -10.39 -3.17 3.01
C VAL A 268 -9.36 -4.29 3.02
N ILE A 269 -9.77 -5.54 3.28
CA ILE A 269 -8.89 -6.70 3.18
C ILE A 269 -8.34 -6.84 1.76
N ALA A 270 -9.12 -6.47 0.74
CA ALA A 270 -8.70 -6.46 -0.66
C ALA A 270 -7.66 -5.38 -1.01
N ALA A 271 -7.36 -4.43 -0.11
CA ALA A 271 -6.35 -3.40 -0.34
C ALA A 271 -4.95 -4.00 -0.61
N ALA A 272 -4.62 -5.11 0.06
CA ALA A 272 -3.33 -5.79 -0.10
C ALA A 272 -3.15 -6.47 -1.46
N GLU A 273 -4.25 -6.90 -2.08
CA GLU A 273 -4.26 -7.55 -3.39
C GLU A 273 -4.74 -6.58 -4.50
N SER A 274 -4.93 -5.30 -4.17
CA SER A 274 -5.30 -4.23 -5.10
C SER A 274 -4.08 -3.63 -5.82
N GLN A 275 -4.25 -3.31 -7.11
CA GLN A 275 -3.25 -2.63 -7.92
C GLN A 275 -3.02 -1.17 -7.49
N HIS A 276 -4.07 -0.45 -7.09
CA HIS A 276 -4.01 0.98 -6.76
C HIS A 276 -4.82 1.29 -5.49
N PRO A 277 -4.41 0.78 -4.31
CA PRO A 277 -5.21 0.89 -3.10
C PRO A 277 -5.44 2.34 -2.66
N HIS A 278 -4.48 3.26 -2.90
CA HIS A 278 -4.59 4.68 -2.56
C HIS A 278 -5.76 5.38 -3.26
N ARG A 279 -6.11 4.89 -4.46
CA ARG A 279 -7.21 5.43 -5.26
C ARG A 279 -8.49 4.62 -5.09
N ASP A 280 -8.39 3.30 -5.11
CA ASP A 280 -9.53 2.41 -5.27
C ASP A 280 -10.26 2.16 -3.93
N ILE A 281 -9.55 2.14 -2.80
CA ILE A 281 -10.14 1.97 -1.46
C ILE A 281 -11.00 3.18 -1.05
N PRO A 282 -10.53 4.45 -1.17
CA PRO A 282 -11.36 5.62 -0.87
C PRO A 282 -12.62 5.68 -1.74
N LYS A 283 -12.51 5.35 -3.03
CA LYS A 283 -13.66 5.31 -3.95
C LYS A 283 -14.69 4.27 -3.50
N ALA A 284 -14.24 3.09 -3.10
CA ALA A 284 -15.13 2.06 -2.60
C ALA A 284 -15.77 2.45 -1.26
N ALA A 285 -15.00 3.00 -0.32
CA ALA A 285 -15.50 3.46 0.98
C ALA A 285 -16.61 4.52 0.85
N LYS A 286 -16.46 5.49 -0.04
CA LYS A 286 -17.50 6.49 -0.34
C LYS A 286 -18.79 5.87 -0.90
N ARG A 287 -18.69 4.76 -1.63
CA ARG A 287 -19.83 4.04 -2.21
C ARG A 287 -20.54 3.14 -1.20
N VAL A 288 -19.92 2.82 -0.06
CA VAL A 288 -20.56 2.03 1.00
C VAL A 288 -21.81 2.72 1.54
N THR A 289 -21.83 4.05 1.63
CA THR A 289 -23.05 4.78 2.06
C THR A 289 -24.24 4.50 1.14
N PHE A 290 -23.99 4.43 -0.17
CA PHE A 290 -25.02 4.07 -1.15
C PHE A 290 -25.47 2.62 -0.97
N ARG A 291 -24.54 1.70 -0.69
CA ARG A 291 -24.84 0.29 -0.37
C ARG A 291 -25.73 0.18 0.89
N ILE A 292 -25.40 0.90 1.96
CA ILE A 292 -26.17 0.92 3.23
C ILE A 292 -27.60 1.41 2.97
N GLY A 293 -27.75 2.54 2.26
CA GLY A 293 -29.07 3.10 1.95
C GLY A 293 -29.90 2.20 1.04
N LEU A 294 -29.31 1.74 -0.07
CA LEU A 294 -30.02 1.01 -1.13
C LEU A 294 -30.43 -0.40 -0.70
N PHE A 295 -29.49 -1.23 -0.23
CA PHE A 295 -29.81 -2.65 0.00
C PHE A 295 -30.49 -2.88 1.35
N TYR A 296 -30.05 -2.15 2.36
CA TYR A 296 -30.34 -2.49 3.75
C TYR A 296 -31.48 -1.64 4.31
N ILE A 297 -31.36 -0.31 4.26
CA ILE A 297 -32.41 0.58 4.79
C ILE A 297 -33.67 0.54 3.92
N LEU A 298 -33.53 0.71 2.60
CA LEU A 298 -34.66 0.60 1.67
C LEU A 298 -35.23 -0.83 1.66
N GLY A 299 -34.38 -1.86 1.74
CA GLY A 299 -34.83 -3.24 1.85
C GLY A 299 -35.69 -3.49 3.10
N ALA A 300 -35.25 -3.03 4.27
CA ALA A 300 -36.01 -3.13 5.52
C ALA A 300 -37.34 -2.37 5.45
N LEU A 301 -37.35 -1.17 4.87
CA LEU A 301 -38.57 -0.39 4.66
C LEU A 301 -39.56 -1.14 3.78
N LEU A 302 -39.11 -1.64 2.62
CA LEU A 302 -39.97 -2.36 1.68
C LEU A 302 -40.51 -3.67 2.28
N ILE A 303 -39.70 -4.43 3.00
CA ILE A 303 -40.17 -5.62 3.73
C ILE A 303 -41.31 -5.25 4.69
N GLY A 304 -41.17 -4.16 5.43
CA GLY A 304 -42.21 -3.65 6.34
C GLY A 304 -43.50 -3.21 5.64
N ILE A 305 -43.46 -3.00 4.33
CA ILE A 305 -44.60 -2.58 3.50
C ILE A 305 -45.27 -3.78 2.83
N ILE A 306 -44.49 -4.76 2.33
CA ILE A 306 -45.00 -5.78 1.39
C ILE A 306 -45.57 -7.04 2.04
N VAL A 307 -45.27 -7.31 3.32
CA VAL A 307 -45.69 -8.55 3.98
C VAL A 307 -46.10 -8.34 5.44
N ASP A 308 -47.12 -9.07 5.89
CA ASP A 308 -47.61 -9.04 7.28
C ASP A 308 -46.55 -9.64 8.24
N PRO A 309 -46.14 -8.94 9.31
CA PRO A 309 -45.14 -9.47 10.24
C PRO A 309 -45.64 -10.68 11.05
N ARG A 310 -46.94 -10.95 11.09
CA ARG A 310 -47.56 -12.14 11.72
C ARG A 310 -47.57 -13.37 10.82
N ASN A 311 -47.09 -13.26 9.59
CA ASN A 311 -47.11 -14.35 8.65
C ASN A 311 -46.26 -15.52 9.16
N ALA A 312 -46.90 -16.68 9.37
CA ALA A 312 -46.24 -17.87 9.91
C ALA A 312 -45.05 -18.34 9.05
N GLY A 313 -45.05 -18.04 7.74
CA GLY A 313 -43.95 -18.36 6.83
C GLY A 313 -42.63 -17.64 7.17
N LEU A 314 -42.69 -16.48 7.84
CA LEU A 314 -41.49 -15.72 8.25
C LEU A 314 -40.68 -16.44 9.32
N THR A 315 -41.31 -17.33 10.09
CA THR A 315 -40.72 -18.04 11.23
C THR A 315 -40.95 -19.55 11.21
N SER A 316 -41.59 -20.09 10.17
CA SER A 316 -41.94 -21.51 10.11
C SER A 316 -40.67 -22.35 10.14
N GLY A 317 -40.51 -23.17 11.18
CA GLY A 317 -39.39 -24.08 11.38
C GLY A 317 -39.24 -25.18 10.32
N GLU A 318 -40.03 -25.15 9.24
CA GLU A 318 -39.89 -26.03 8.07
C GLU A 318 -38.61 -25.76 7.27
N GLY A 319 -37.94 -24.61 7.49
CA GLY A 319 -36.58 -24.37 7.02
C GLY A 319 -36.37 -24.49 5.51
N ASN A 320 -37.32 -23.96 4.73
CA ASN A 320 -37.22 -23.84 3.27
C ASN A 320 -37.18 -22.36 2.82
N ALA A 321 -36.82 -22.12 1.55
CA ALA A 321 -36.69 -20.78 0.97
C ALA A 321 -37.98 -19.93 0.99
N LYS A 322 -39.15 -20.53 1.28
CA LYS A 322 -40.43 -19.81 1.36
C LYS A 322 -40.48 -18.83 2.53
N SER A 323 -39.49 -18.84 3.43
CA SER A 323 -39.42 -17.91 4.56
C SER A 323 -38.87 -16.52 4.22
N SER A 324 -38.37 -16.30 2.99
CA SER A 324 -37.95 -14.96 2.57
C SER A 324 -39.16 -14.01 2.46
N PRO A 325 -39.15 -12.85 3.13
CA PRO A 325 -40.28 -11.91 3.08
C PRO A 325 -40.60 -11.44 1.65
N TRP A 326 -39.59 -11.36 0.80
CA TRP A 326 -39.73 -11.03 -0.62
C TRP A 326 -40.50 -12.12 -1.39
N VAL A 327 -40.14 -13.38 -1.18
CA VAL A 327 -40.77 -14.53 -1.84
C VAL A 327 -42.22 -14.67 -1.38
N ILE A 328 -42.47 -14.53 -0.07
CA ILE A 328 -43.82 -14.56 0.52
C ILE A 328 -44.71 -13.51 -0.12
N ALA A 329 -44.25 -12.26 -0.22
CA ALA A 329 -45.04 -11.17 -0.80
C ALA A 329 -45.40 -11.44 -2.26
N ILE A 330 -44.46 -11.98 -3.05
CA ILE A 330 -44.66 -12.30 -4.46
C ILE A 330 -45.66 -13.47 -4.63
N GLU A 331 -45.55 -14.50 -3.80
CA GLU A 331 -46.49 -15.63 -3.81
C GLU A 331 -47.89 -15.19 -3.38
N GLN A 332 -48.00 -14.34 -2.35
CA GLN A 332 -49.28 -13.78 -1.89
C GLN A 332 -49.93 -12.85 -2.91
N ALA A 333 -49.13 -12.13 -3.70
CA ALA A 333 -49.62 -11.35 -4.83
C ALA A 333 -50.09 -12.24 -6.00
N GLY A 334 -49.83 -13.55 -5.98
CA GLY A 334 -50.25 -14.49 -7.02
C GLY A 334 -49.34 -14.53 -8.26
N ILE A 335 -48.12 -14.00 -8.16
CA ILE A 335 -47.15 -13.99 -9.27
C ILE A 335 -46.41 -15.34 -9.31
N LYS A 336 -46.61 -16.13 -10.38
CA LYS A 336 -46.17 -17.53 -10.43
C LYS A 336 -44.68 -17.76 -10.71
N ALA A 337 -44.09 -16.99 -11.64
CA ALA A 337 -42.72 -17.28 -12.11
C ALA A 337 -41.62 -16.65 -11.24
N LEU A 338 -41.90 -15.49 -10.67
CA LEU A 338 -40.92 -14.66 -10.00
C LEU A 338 -40.35 -15.27 -8.69
N PRO A 339 -41.12 -16.01 -7.85
CA PRO A 339 -40.58 -16.68 -6.67
C PRO A 339 -39.37 -17.57 -6.97
N SER A 340 -39.45 -18.36 -8.05
CA SER A 340 -38.35 -19.24 -8.48
C SER A 340 -37.14 -18.45 -8.97
N ILE A 341 -37.34 -17.34 -9.67
CA ILE A 341 -36.23 -16.49 -10.14
C ILE A 341 -35.50 -15.86 -8.95
N VAL A 342 -36.27 -15.30 -8.00
CA VAL A 342 -35.73 -14.68 -6.79
C VAL A 342 -34.95 -15.70 -5.96
N ASN A 343 -35.50 -16.90 -5.73
CA ASN A 343 -34.78 -17.94 -5.00
C ASN A 343 -33.47 -18.35 -5.69
N ALA A 344 -33.45 -18.43 -7.02
CA ALA A 344 -32.22 -18.74 -7.76
C ALA A 344 -31.16 -17.63 -7.57
N CYS A 345 -31.57 -16.36 -7.58
CA CYS A 345 -30.68 -15.24 -7.29
C CYS A 345 -30.18 -15.24 -5.84
N ILE A 346 -31.03 -15.56 -4.85
CA ILE A 346 -30.64 -15.67 -3.44
C ILE A 346 -29.63 -16.82 -3.26
N LEU A 347 -29.81 -17.96 -3.96
CA LEU A 347 -28.86 -19.07 -3.93
C LEU A 347 -27.46 -18.65 -4.40
N VAL A 348 -27.38 -17.93 -5.53
CA VAL A 348 -26.13 -17.34 -6.03
C VAL A 348 -25.55 -16.35 -5.02
N SER A 349 -26.41 -15.57 -4.37
CA SER A 349 -26.01 -14.61 -3.34
C SER A 349 -25.36 -15.29 -2.13
N ALA A 350 -26.01 -16.32 -1.58
CA ALA A 350 -25.53 -17.12 -0.45
C ALA A 350 -24.17 -17.74 -0.77
N TRP A 351 -24.06 -18.42 -1.90
CA TRP A 351 -22.84 -19.08 -2.32
C TRP A 351 -21.67 -18.12 -2.52
N SER A 352 -21.89 -16.97 -3.18
CA SER A 352 -20.84 -15.97 -3.38
C SER A 352 -20.41 -15.31 -2.06
N ALA A 353 -21.35 -15.09 -1.12
CA ALA A 353 -20.99 -14.64 0.22
C ALA A 353 -20.09 -15.67 0.94
N GLY A 354 -20.47 -16.96 0.92
CA GLY A 354 -19.64 -18.04 1.49
C GLY A 354 -18.25 -18.15 0.85
N SER A 355 -18.16 -17.96 -0.47
CA SER A 355 -16.87 -17.90 -1.20
C SER A 355 -16.01 -16.73 -0.71
N SER A 356 -16.60 -15.55 -0.58
CA SER A 356 -15.92 -14.36 -0.03
C SER A 356 -15.48 -14.56 1.42
N TYR A 357 -16.24 -15.30 2.22
CA TYR A 357 -15.86 -15.58 3.60
C TYR A 357 -14.67 -16.54 3.71
N CYS A 358 -14.58 -17.54 2.83
CA CYS A 358 -13.40 -18.37 2.70
C CYS A 358 -12.17 -17.55 2.29
N TRP A 359 -12.35 -16.62 1.34
CA TRP A 359 -11.31 -15.70 0.91
C TRP A 359 -10.81 -14.86 2.10
N VAL A 360 -11.70 -14.16 2.82
CA VAL A 360 -11.32 -13.35 4.00
C VAL A 360 -10.64 -14.22 5.07
N GLY A 361 -11.25 -15.34 5.47
CA GLY A 361 -10.73 -16.21 6.52
C GLY A 361 -9.31 -16.70 6.22
N SER A 362 -9.02 -17.06 4.96
CA SER A 362 -7.68 -17.47 4.54
C SER A 362 -6.64 -16.34 4.66
N ARG A 363 -7.02 -15.09 4.37
CA ARG A 363 -6.11 -13.93 4.49
C ARG A 363 -5.83 -13.57 5.94
N ILE A 364 -6.79 -13.82 6.84
CA ILE A 364 -6.57 -13.64 8.29
C ILE A 364 -5.62 -14.70 8.84
N ILE A 365 -5.78 -15.97 8.43
CA ILE A 365 -4.83 -17.04 8.79
C ILE A 365 -3.43 -16.72 8.25
N LEU A 366 -3.33 -16.21 7.03
CA LEU A 366 -2.07 -15.75 6.45
C LEU A 366 -1.44 -14.62 7.29
N ALA A 367 -2.24 -13.63 7.70
CA ALA A 367 -1.79 -12.52 8.57
C ALA A 367 -1.16 -13.02 9.88
N MET A 368 -1.74 -14.06 10.47
CA MET A 368 -1.21 -14.66 11.70
C MET A 368 0.17 -15.30 11.48
N THR A 369 0.47 -15.78 10.28
CA THR A 369 1.81 -16.35 10.00
C THR A 369 2.87 -15.27 9.83
N THR A 370 2.50 -14.15 9.19
CA THR A 370 3.37 -12.98 9.05
C THR A 370 3.65 -12.29 10.39
N ASP A 371 2.76 -12.44 11.38
CA ASP A 371 2.98 -11.99 12.77
C ASP A 371 3.58 -13.09 13.67
N TYR A 372 4.01 -14.23 13.11
CA TYR A 372 4.55 -15.39 13.84
C TYR A 372 3.63 -15.96 14.94
N GLN A 373 2.32 -15.73 14.81
CA GLN A 373 1.27 -16.23 15.71
C GLN A 373 0.83 -17.65 15.35
N LEU A 374 1.10 -18.11 14.12
CA LEU A 374 0.86 -19.46 13.64
C LEU A 374 2.12 -20.08 13.03
N PRO A 375 2.20 -21.42 12.92
CA PRO A 375 3.30 -22.08 12.22
C PRO A 375 3.47 -21.57 10.79
N GLN A 376 4.71 -21.33 10.37
CA GLN A 376 5.04 -20.74 9.07
C GLN A 376 4.54 -21.56 7.86
N ALA A 377 4.23 -22.85 8.05
CA ALA A 377 3.59 -23.66 7.03
C ALA A 377 2.25 -23.08 6.55
N PHE A 378 1.45 -22.45 7.42
CA PHE A 378 0.17 -21.85 7.03
C PHE A 378 0.33 -20.64 6.09
N GLY A 379 1.53 -20.05 6.03
CA GLY A 379 1.85 -18.88 5.20
C GLY A 379 2.33 -19.23 3.80
N LYS A 380 2.44 -20.52 3.45
CA LYS A 380 2.90 -20.94 2.12
C LYS A 380 1.91 -20.51 1.04
N THR A 381 2.42 -19.80 0.04
CA THR A 381 1.68 -19.42 -1.16
C THR A 381 2.14 -20.21 -2.38
N TRP A 382 1.26 -20.39 -3.36
CA TRP A 382 1.68 -20.83 -4.70
C TRP A 382 2.40 -19.70 -5.44
N LYS A 383 3.01 -20.02 -6.59
CA LYS A 383 3.67 -19.04 -7.49
C LYS A 383 2.76 -17.87 -7.92
N ASN A 384 1.44 -18.07 -7.91
CA ASN A 384 0.44 -17.04 -8.23
C ASN A 384 -0.11 -16.30 -7.00
N GLY A 385 0.53 -16.44 -5.83
CA GLY A 385 0.23 -15.70 -4.60
C GLY A 385 -0.93 -16.24 -3.75
N VAL A 386 -1.50 -17.40 -4.09
CA VAL A 386 -2.64 -17.97 -3.32
C VAL A 386 -2.13 -18.72 -2.08
N PRO A 387 -2.60 -18.36 -0.86
CA PRO A 387 -2.21 -19.03 0.39
C PRO A 387 -2.99 -20.33 0.60
N TRP A 388 -2.65 -21.36 -0.17
CA TRP A 388 -3.47 -22.57 -0.30
C TRP A 388 -3.68 -23.34 1.02
N ILE A 389 -2.69 -23.36 1.93
CA ILE A 389 -2.86 -24.00 3.26
C ILE A 389 -3.87 -23.20 4.08
N ALA A 390 -3.77 -21.88 4.08
CA ALA A 390 -4.71 -21.01 4.76
C ALA A 390 -6.12 -21.13 4.18
N VAL A 391 -6.26 -21.28 2.86
CA VAL A 391 -7.54 -21.53 2.17
C VAL A 391 -8.17 -22.84 2.64
N ILE A 392 -7.42 -23.94 2.61
CA ILE A 392 -7.92 -25.24 3.09
C ILE A 392 -8.30 -25.15 4.57
N THR A 393 -7.46 -24.52 5.38
CA THR A 393 -7.70 -24.37 6.83
C THR A 393 -8.97 -23.57 7.12
N ALA A 394 -9.19 -22.46 6.42
CA ALA A 394 -10.43 -21.69 6.52
C ALA A 394 -11.65 -22.52 6.09
N TRP A 395 -11.51 -23.27 5.00
CA TRP A 395 -12.57 -24.12 4.45
C TRP A 395 -12.96 -25.30 5.35
N LEU A 396 -12.03 -25.83 6.16
CA LEU A 396 -12.29 -26.96 7.07
C LEU A 396 -13.35 -26.69 8.15
N PHE A 397 -13.75 -25.43 8.36
CA PHE A 397 -14.89 -25.07 9.20
C PHE A 397 -16.23 -25.13 8.47
N GLY A 398 -16.23 -25.10 7.14
CA GLY A 398 -17.41 -25.22 6.28
C GLY A 398 -18.25 -26.49 6.51
N PRO A 399 -17.65 -27.68 6.76
CA PRO A 399 -18.37 -28.89 7.15
C PRO A 399 -19.26 -28.76 8.40
N LEU A 400 -19.12 -27.73 9.23
CA LEU A 400 -20.11 -27.43 10.28
C LEU A 400 -21.53 -27.22 9.71
N ALA A 401 -21.67 -26.94 8.41
CA ALA A 401 -22.95 -26.88 7.73
C ALA A 401 -23.75 -28.19 7.81
N TYR A 402 -23.08 -29.35 7.99
CA TYR A 402 -23.76 -30.64 8.18
C TYR A 402 -24.57 -30.74 9.47
N LEU A 403 -24.43 -29.78 10.40
CA LEU A 403 -25.39 -29.61 11.50
C LEU A 403 -26.83 -29.45 10.99
N SER A 404 -27.01 -29.01 9.74
CA SER A 404 -28.30 -28.97 9.02
C SER A 404 -28.98 -30.34 8.90
N LEU A 405 -28.27 -31.45 9.08
CA LEU A 405 -28.82 -32.82 9.09
C LEU A 405 -29.34 -33.23 10.47
N GLY A 406 -29.12 -32.42 11.50
CA GLY A 406 -29.60 -32.66 12.85
C GLY A 406 -31.12 -32.49 12.99
N SER A 407 -31.64 -32.81 14.18
CA SER A 407 -33.09 -32.79 14.46
C SER A 407 -33.76 -31.42 14.30
N GLY A 408 -33.02 -30.32 14.42
CA GLY A 408 -33.52 -28.97 14.16
C GLY A 408 -33.42 -28.50 12.71
N GLY A 409 -32.85 -29.33 11.82
CA GLY A 409 -32.75 -29.06 10.39
C GLY A 409 -31.87 -27.85 10.01
N PRO A 410 -31.89 -27.47 8.72
CA PRO A 410 -31.04 -26.41 8.17
C PRO A 410 -31.27 -25.02 8.78
N ALA A 411 -32.52 -24.68 9.14
CA ALA A 411 -32.85 -23.38 9.70
C ALA A 411 -32.29 -23.15 11.10
N GLN A 412 -32.31 -24.18 11.96
CA GLN A 412 -31.70 -24.09 13.28
C GLN A 412 -30.18 -23.98 13.18
N ALA A 413 -29.55 -24.79 12.32
CA ALA A 413 -28.11 -24.72 12.07
C ALA A 413 -27.69 -23.32 11.57
N PHE A 414 -28.42 -22.77 10.59
CA PHE A 414 -28.21 -21.41 10.11
C PHE A 414 -28.27 -20.37 11.25
N THR A 415 -29.31 -20.43 12.08
CA THR A 415 -29.48 -19.48 13.19
C THR A 415 -28.33 -19.53 14.20
N TRP A 416 -27.86 -20.73 14.55
CA TRP A 416 -26.73 -20.89 15.46
C TRP A 416 -25.44 -20.32 14.89
N LEU A 417 -25.11 -20.67 13.64
CA LEU A 417 -23.88 -20.24 12.96
C LEU A 417 -23.90 -18.71 12.71
N LEU A 418 -25.05 -18.15 12.35
CA LEU A 418 -25.27 -16.71 12.20
C LEU A 418 -24.97 -15.95 13.49
N ASN A 419 -25.55 -16.38 14.62
CA ASN A 419 -25.38 -15.69 15.90
C ASN A 419 -23.91 -15.68 16.37
N LEU A 420 -23.24 -16.82 16.20
CA LEU A 420 -21.83 -16.99 16.53
C LEU A 420 -20.92 -16.06 15.70
N SER A 421 -21.15 -16.01 14.38
CA SER A 421 -20.42 -15.12 13.47
C SER A 421 -20.67 -13.65 13.81
N THR A 422 -21.92 -13.27 14.07
CA THR A 422 -22.32 -11.89 14.36
C THR A 422 -21.56 -11.30 15.53
N VAL A 423 -21.50 -12.04 16.65
CA VAL A 423 -20.82 -11.61 17.86
C VAL A 423 -19.35 -11.31 17.59
N ALA A 424 -18.67 -12.18 16.84
CA ALA A 424 -17.26 -12.01 16.51
C ALA A 424 -17.00 -10.82 15.57
N GLY A 425 -17.86 -10.59 14.58
CA GLY A 425 -17.76 -9.43 13.69
C GLY A 425 -17.92 -8.08 14.41
N LEU A 426 -18.86 -8.01 15.36
CA LEU A 426 -19.07 -6.80 16.16
C LEU A 426 -17.86 -6.43 17.02
N ILE A 427 -17.22 -7.44 17.63
CA ILE A 427 -15.96 -7.25 18.38
C ILE A 427 -14.86 -6.73 17.48
N ALA A 428 -14.76 -7.26 16.26
CA ALA A 428 -13.77 -6.82 15.30
C ALA A 428 -13.95 -5.35 14.91
N TRP A 429 -15.18 -4.92 14.59
CA TRP A 429 -15.48 -3.52 14.27
C TRP A 429 -15.18 -2.56 15.42
N SER A 430 -15.51 -2.92 16.66
CA SER A 430 -15.14 -2.13 17.84
C SER A 430 -13.62 -2.02 17.96
N THR A 431 -12.91 -3.15 17.87
CA THR A 431 -11.44 -3.19 17.96
C THR A 431 -10.78 -2.35 16.87
N LEU A 432 -11.24 -2.44 15.63
CA LEU A 432 -10.71 -1.68 14.51
C LEU A 432 -10.95 -0.17 14.65
N SER A 433 -12.11 0.21 15.17
CA SER A 433 -12.39 1.62 15.50
C SER A 433 -11.46 2.12 16.61
N PHE A 434 -11.17 1.27 17.61
CA PHE A 434 -10.18 1.58 18.63
C PHE A 434 -8.76 1.71 18.08
N CYS A 435 -8.37 0.83 17.14
CA CYS A 435 -7.09 0.94 16.42
C CYS A 435 -6.98 2.30 15.73
N TYR A 436 -8.05 2.78 15.08
CA TYR A 436 -8.07 4.11 14.48
C TYR A 436 -7.93 5.24 15.51
N ILE A 437 -8.64 5.17 16.65
CA ILE A 437 -8.51 6.15 17.73
C ILE A 437 -7.05 6.26 18.20
N ARG A 438 -6.38 5.11 18.33
CA ARG A 438 -4.97 5.01 18.72
C ARG A 438 -4.03 5.56 17.65
N PHE A 439 -4.27 5.23 16.38
CA PHE A 439 -3.56 5.80 15.24
C PHE A 439 -3.68 7.34 15.18
N HIS A 440 -4.90 7.87 15.32
CA HIS A 440 -5.14 9.31 15.35
C HIS A 440 -4.45 9.99 16.54
N ALA A 441 -4.45 9.36 17.71
CA ALA A 441 -3.72 9.85 18.88
C ALA A 441 -2.20 9.84 18.67
N ALA A 442 -1.66 8.83 17.99
CA ALA A 442 -0.24 8.72 17.66
C ALA A 442 0.19 9.84 16.70
N MET A 443 -0.55 10.08 15.60
CA MET A 443 -0.25 11.19 14.68
C MET A 443 -0.22 12.54 15.41
N LYS A 444 -1.19 12.79 16.30
CA LYS A 444 -1.23 14.03 17.09
C LYS A 444 -0.04 14.14 18.04
N ALA A 445 0.37 13.04 18.67
CA ALA A 445 1.52 13.02 19.58
C ALA A 445 2.85 13.22 18.84
N GLN A 446 2.94 12.78 17.60
CA GLN A 446 4.14 12.86 16.75
C GLN A 446 4.14 14.08 15.81
N GLY A 447 3.17 15.01 15.93
CA GLY A 447 3.12 16.23 15.11
C GLY A 447 2.73 16.01 13.62
N ILE A 448 2.27 14.81 13.25
CA ILE A 448 1.94 14.47 11.87
C ILE A 448 0.53 14.98 11.54
N SER A 449 0.42 15.83 10.51
CA SER A 449 -0.87 16.33 10.03
C SER A 449 -1.68 15.22 9.32
N ARG A 450 -2.99 15.17 9.55
CA ARG A 450 -3.91 14.28 8.79
C ARG A 450 -3.98 14.63 7.31
N ASP A 451 -3.58 15.83 6.92
CA ASP A 451 -3.49 16.24 5.51
C ASP A 451 -2.35 15.52 4.78
N SER A 452 -1.42 14.89 5.51
CA SER A 452 -0.36 14.07 4.92
C SER A 452 -0.84 12.67 4.51
N LEU A 453 -2.10 12.32 4.79
CA LEU A 453 -2.64 10.99 4.48
C LEU A 453 -3.11 10.92 3.02
N PRO A 454 -2.94 9.77 2.32
CA PRO A 454 -3.43 9.61 0.96
C PRO A 454 -4.95 9.86 0.82
N TRP A 455 -5.69 9.60 1.89
CA TRP A 455 -7.09 9.99 2.02
C TRP A 455 -7.46 10.20 3.48
N ALA A 456 -7.97 11.39 3.82
CA ALA A 456 -8.58 11.67 5.11
C ALA A 456 -10.11 11.50 5.02
N ALA A 457 -10.64 10.59 5.83
CA ALA A 457 -12.06 10.35 5.99
C ALA A 457 -12.72 11.46 6.83
N PRO A 458 -14.00 11.80 6.52
CA PRO A 458 -14.74 12.82 7.23
C PRO A 458 -15.08 12.40 8.66
N PHE A 459 -15.32 13.40 9.52
CA PHE A 459 -15.79 13.26 10.91
C PHE A 459 -14.85 12.52 11.87
N GLN A 460 -13.61 12.25 11.47
CA GLN A 460 -12.63 11.67 12.38
C GLN A 460 -12.10 12.70 13.38
N PRO A 461 -11.85 12.32 14.64
CA PRO A 461 -11.96 10.96 15.20
C PRO A 461 -13.34 10.59 15.78
N TYR A 462 -14.36 11.44 15.66
CA TYR A 462 -15.69 11.21 16.23
C TYR A 462 -16.37 9.96 15.65
N ALA A 463 -16.23 9.74 14.34
CA ALA A 463 -16.71 8.53 13.69
C ALA A 463 -16.12 7.27 14.35
N ALA A 464 -14.81 7.23 14.58
CA ALA A 464 -14.18 6.10 15.26
C ALA A 464 -14.71 5.88 16.69
N TRP A 465 -15.01 6.94 17.45
CA TRP A 465 -15.64 6.80 18.77
C TRP A 465 -17.04 6.20 18.70
N VAL A 466 -17.86 6.60 17.73
CA VAL A 466 -19.19 5.99 17.50
C VAL A 466 -19.05 4.51 17.14
N GLY A 467 -18.12 4.17 16.24
CA GLY A 467 -17.82 2.78 15.86
C GLY A 467 -17.35 1.93 17.04
N PHE A 468 -16.51 2.50 17.92
CA PHE A 468 -16.02 1.82 19.11
C PHE A 468 -17.13 1.58 20.14
N LEU A 469 -17.87 2.63 20.52
CA LEU A 469 -18.91 2.60 21.55
C LEU A 469 -20.17 1.82 21.14
N GLY A 470 -20.47 1.79 19.85
CA GLY A 470 -21.66 1.11 19.33
C GLY A 470 -21.72 -0.39 19.63
N TYR A 471 -20.59 -1.02 19.98
CA TYR A 471 -20.47 -2.49 20.05
C TYR A 471 -19.68 -3.05 21.26
N VAL A 472 -19.44 -2.27 22.33
CA VAL A 472 -18.50 -2.59 23.44
C VAL A 472 -18.84 -3.85 24.26
N GLY A 473 -20.01 -4.45 24.12
CA GLY A 473 -20.44 -5.51 25.03
C GLY A 473 -20.17 -6.92 24.53
N ILE A 474 -18.95 -7.50 24.64
CA ILE A 474 -18.78 -8.98 24.73
C ILE A 474 -17.52 -9.40 25.55
N PRO A 475 -17.65 -10.29 26.57
CA PRO A 475 -16.55 -10.88 27.34
C PRO A 475 -15.58 -11.82 26.60
N ILE A 476 -15.98 -12.40 25.45
CA ILE A 476 -15.19 -13.37 24.66
C ILE A 476 -13.81 -12.82 24.26
N PHE A 477 -13.68 -11.50 24.09
CA PHE A 477 -12.43 -10.86 23.71
C PHE A 477 -11.40 -10.76 24.85
N ILE A 478 -11.86 -10.71 26.11
CA ILE A 478 -11.01 -10.47 27.28
C ILE A 478 -10.15 -11.69 27.59
N VAL A 479 -10.70 -12.91 27.40
CA VAL A 479 -10.01 -14.17 27.76
C VAL A 479 -8.71 -14.38 26.97
N PRO A 480 -8.70 -14.32 25.60
CA PRO A 480 -7.46 -14.49 24.85
C PRO A 480 -6.46 -13.34 25.06
N ILE A 481 -6.91 -12.11 25.32
CA ILE A 481 -6.03 -10.99 25.69
C ILE A 481 -5.30 -11.28 27.01
N ILE A 482 -6.03 -11.69 28.05
CA ILE A 482 -5.43 -12.02 29.35
C ILE A 482 -4.47 -13.20 29.21
N GLY A 483 -4.86 -14.26 28.49
CA GLY A 483 -4.01 -15.42 28.25
C GLY A 483 -2.68 -15.05 27.59
N TRP A 484 -2.73 -14.29 26.51
CA TRP A 484 -1.53 -13.85 25.78
C TRP A 484 -0.64 -12.93 26.63
N LYS A 485 -1.24 -11.98 27.37
CA LYS A 485 -0.49 -11.08 28.27
C LYS A 485 0.22 -11.83 29.38
N LEU A 486 -0.41 -12.85 29.97
CA LEU A 486 0.22 -13.65 31.02
C LEU A 486 1.37 -14.50 30.48
N TRP A 487 1.22 -15.08 29.29
CA TRP A 487 2.23 -15.93 28.68
C TRP A 487 3.43 -15.15 28.13
N HIS A 488 3.18 -14.11 27.35
CA HIS A 488 4.21 -13.34 26.63
C HIS A 488 4.62 -12.03 27.32
N LYS A 489 3.99 -11.67 28.43
CA LYS A 489 4.30 -10.47 29.24
C LYS A 489 4.28 -9.15 28.44
N THR A 490 3.35 -9.01 27.49
CA THR A 490 3.25 -7.83 26.61
C THR A 490 2.71 -6.59 27.32
N LYS A 491 3.20 -5.40 26.93
CA LYS A 491 2.75 -4.10 27.44
C LYS A 491 1.91 -3.37 26.39
N PHE A 492 0.91 -2.62 26.86
CA PHE A 492 0.19 -1.68 25.99
C PHE A 492 1.15 -0.64 25.43
N LEU A 493 1.04 -0.37 24.14
CA LEU A 493 1.88 0.62 23.47
C LEU A 493 1.50 2.03 23.93
N ARG A 494 2.48 2.94 24.07
CA ARG A 494 2.20 4.37 24.29
C ARG A 494 2.01 5.07 22.94
N ALA A 495 1.20 6.12 22.89
CA ALA A 495 0.89 6.79 21.63
C ALA A 495 2.14 7.35 20.92
N SER A 496 3.13 7.81 21.68
CA SER A 496 4.41 8.30 21.15
C SER A 496 5.31 7.21 20.56
N GLU A 497 5.09 5.95 20.92
CA GLU A 497 5.92 4.79 20.53
C GLU A 497 5.26 3.94 19.44
N ILE A 498 4.05 4.31 19.01
CA ILE A 498 3.36 3.62 17.93
C ILE A 498 4.15 3.84 16.64
N ASP A 499 4.58 2.73 16.03
CA ASP A 499 5.13 2.72 14.68
C ASP A 499 4.05 3.22 13.71
N LEU A 500 4.32 4.32 13.00
CA LEU A 500 3.46 4.83 11.94
C LEU A 500 4.04 4.62 10.53
N TRP A 501 5.26 4.10 10.39
CA TRP A 501 6.07 4.12 9.17
C TRP A 501 6.17 2.79 8.44
N SER A 502 6.43 1.67 9.13
CA SER A 502 6.59 0.35 8.51
C SER A 502 5.34 -0.06 7.71
N GLY A 503 5.48 -0.74 6.56
CA GLY A 503 4.34 -1.26 5.80
C GLY A 503 3.38 -0.21 5.17
N ARG A 504 3.71 1.09 5.23
CA ARG A 504 3.06 2.10 4.38
C ARG A 504 3.34 1.77 2.92
N LEU A 505 2.31 1.85 2.08
CA LEU A 505 2.53 1.83 0.64
C LEU A 505 2.87 3.26 0.21
N TYR A 506 4.06 3.46 -0.35
CA TYR A 506 4.45 4.75 -0.90
C TYR A 506 4.10 4.74 -2.40
N ASP A 507 3.27 5.69 -2.81
CA ASP A 507 2.98 5.91 -4.24
C ASP A 507 4.22 6.52 -4.87
N GLU A 508 4.79 5.90 -5.91
CA GLU A 508 6.02 6.38 -6.57
C GLU A 508 5.90 7.84 -7.04
N LYS A 509 4.70 8.29 -7.40
CA LYS A 509 4.41 9.69 -7.76
C LYS A 509 4.52 10.69 -6.59
N HIS A 510 4.37 10.22 -5.35
CA HIS A 510 4.50 11.02 -4.14
C HIS A 510 5.77 10.68 -3.34
N ALA A 511 6.45 9.57 -3.66
CA ALA A 511 7.63 9.08 -2.96
C ALA A 511 8.84 10.01 -3.13
N GLY A 512 9.01 10.64 -4.30
CA GLY A 512 10.07 11.64 -4.51
C GLY A 512 9.89 12.91 -3.67
N LEU A 513 8.65 13.38 -3.53
CA LEU A 513 8.29 14.60 -2.78
C LEU A 513 8.22 14.38 -1.26
N PHE A 514 7.70 13.25 -0.79
CA PHE A 514 7.64 12.93 0.64
C PHE A 514 9.00 12.55 1.22
N ARG A 515 9.87 11.90 0.43
CA ARG A 515 11.24 11.61 0.87
C ARG A 515 11.98 12.90 1.18
N PHE A 516 11.93 13.89 0.30
CA PHE A 516 12.62 15.18 0.52
C PHE A 516 12.12 15.92 1.78
N ASN A 517 10.82 15.90 2.07
CA ASN A 517 10.27 16.53 3.28
C ASN A 517 10.57 15.76 4.58
N ILE A 518 10.75 14.44 4.54
CA ILE A 518 11.12 13.62 5.71
C ILE A 518 12.63 13.70 5.98
N PHE A 519 13.46 13.83 4.94
CA PHE A 519 14.91 13.88 5.09
C PHE A 519 15.47 15.21 5.60
N TYR A 520 14.63 16.24 5.76
CA TYR A 520 15.02 17.55 6.29
C TYR A 520 14.51 17.82 7.72
N ASP A 521 13.65 16.96 8.29
CA ASP A 521 13.01 17.19 9.61
C ASP A 521 13.78 16.58 10.80
N THR A 522 15.07 16.28 10.64
CA THR A 522 15.89 15.75 11.74
C THR A 522 16.73 16.82 12.45
N HIS A 523 16.92 18.03 11.88
CA HIS A 523 17.63 19.10 12.58
C HIS A 523 17.09 20.51 12.31
N LYS A 524 16.47 21.07 13.37
CA LYS A 524 16.15 22.48 13.67
C LYS A 524 14.96 23.10 12.94
N ASP A 525 14.10 23.69 13.78
CA ASP A 525 12.97 24.57 13.49
C ASP A 525 13.35 25.75 12.58
N SER A 526 13.42 25.58 11.25
CA SER A 526 13.27 26.68 10.28
C SER A 526 13.44 26.23 8.82
N PHE A 527 12.40 25.65 8.20
CA PHE A 527 11.97 25.99 6.83
C PHE A 527 10.74 25.14 6.46
N LYS A 528 9.61 25.76 6.17
CA LYS A 528 8.41 25.10 5.61
C LYS A 528 8.24 25.57 4.17
N TYR A 529 8.97 24.99 3.23
CA TYR A 529 8.71 25.23 1.81
C TYR A 529 8.03 24.00 1.19
N LYS A 530 6.85 24.21 0.59
CA LYS A 530 6.15 23.17 -0.15
C LYS A 530 6.78 23.07 -1.53
N PHE A 531 7.71 22.14 -1.72
CA PHE A 531 8.28 21.79 -3.03
C PHE A 531 7.23 21.25 -4.03
N ASP A 532 5.99 21.08 -3.57
CA ASP A 532 4.83 20.56 -4.30
C ASP A 532 4.31 21.48 -5.43
N MET A 533 4.82 22.71 -5.58
CA MET A 533 4.16 23.76 -6.39
C MET A 533 4.97 24.45 -7.50
N LEU A 534 6.18 23.99 -7.87
CA LEU A 534 6.99 24.66 -8.89
C LEU A 534 7.31 23.77 -10.11
N PRO A 535 6.71 24.04 -11.29
CA PRO A 535 7.18 23.53 -12.59
C PRO A 535 7.75 24.68 -13.44
N PRO A 536 8.94 24.58 -14.08
CA PRO A 536 9.84 23.42 -14.30
C PRO A 536 11.12 23.41 -13.43
N ARG A 537 12.02 22.44 -13.68
CA ARG A 537 13.31 22.31 -12.99
C ARG A 537 14.49 22.27 -13.95
N ILE A 538 15.56 22.97 -13.57
CA ILE A 538 16.82 23.02 -14.32
C ILE A 538 17.95 22.54 -13.40
N ALA A 539 18.86 21.71 -13.90
CA ALA A 539 20.02 21.25 -13.15
C ALA A 539 21.34 21.64 -13.84
N PHE A 540 22.35 21.96 -13.04
CA PHE A 540 23.72 22.31 -13.44
C PHE A 540 24.74 21.63 -12.52
N GLY A 541 25.96 21.50 -13.02
CA GLY A 541 27.11 20.99 -12.28
C GLY A 541 27.67 19.70 -12.86
N ASP A 542 28.06 18.76 -12.01
CA ASP A 542 28.57 17.45 -12.41
C ASP A 542 27.42 16.45 -12.36
N SER A 543 27.01 15.84 -13.47
CA SER A 543 25.94 14.83 -13.43
C SER A 543 26.09 13.80 -14.54
N TYR A 544 25.74 12.56 -14.21
CA TYR A 544 25.71 11.43 -15.14
C TYR A 544 24.29 11.22 -15.70
N THR A 545 23.66 12.31 -16.16
CA THR A 545 22.40 12.26 -16.89
C THR A 545 22.65 11.85 -18.31
N TYR A 546 21.98 10.80 -18.76
CA TYR A 546 22.08 10.34 -20.13
C TYR A 546 21.08 11.09 -20.99
N VAL A 547 21.58 11.90 -21.92
CA VAL A 547 20.77 12.53 -22.96
C VAL A 547 21.45 12.35 -24.32
N GLN A 548 20.66 12.37 -25.39
CA GLN A 548 21.16 12.06 -26.73
C GLN A 548 22.22 13.07 -27.25
N GLY A 549 22.15 14.34 -26.81
CA GLY A 549 23.10 15.38 -27.17
C GLY A 549 23.28 15.59 -28.70
N VAL A 550 24.16 16.51 -29.09
CA VAL A 550 24.37 16.86 -30.51
C VAL A 550 25.16 15.79 -31.28
N HIS A 551 26.03 15.05 -30.59
CA HIS A 551 26.93 14.06 -31.20
C HIS A 551 26.80 12.64 -30.63
N GLY A 552 25.78 12.35 -29.81
CA GLY A 552 25.49 10.99 -29.35
C GLY A 552 26.58 10.36 -28.47
N ARG A 553 27.40 11.17 -27.80
CA ARG A 553 28.41 10.66 -26.87
C ARG A 553 27.70 10.23 -25.56
N GLN A 554 28.17 9.18 -24.88
CA GLN A 554 27.58 8.64 -23.63
C GLN A 554 28.07 9.35 -22.34
N ASN A 555 27.17 9.89 -21.48
CA ASN A 555 27.43 10.67 -20.24
C ASN A 555 27.54 12.22 -20.39
N TYR A 556 26.55 12.93 -20.98
CA TYR A 556 26.71 14.35 -21.38
C TYR A 556 25.47 15.22 -21.05
N SER A 557 25.62 16.56 -21.09
CA SER A 557 24.52 17.52 -20.88
C SER A 557 23.55 17.62 -22.08
N PHE A 558 22.39 18.25 -21.88
CA PHE A 558 21.36 18.41 -22.92
C PHE A 558 21.83 19.12 -24.19
N ILE A 559 22.94 19.86 -24.20
CA ILE A 559 23.17 20.90 -25.20
C ILE A 559 24.65 21.31 -25.33
N GLY A 560 25.33 20.79 -26.35
CA GLY A 560 26.63 21.28 -26.80
C GLY A 560 27.85 20.92 -25.93
N ASP A 561 28.98 20.66 -26.59
CA ASP A 561 30.26 20.34 -25.95
C ASP A 561 31.15 21.59 -25.86
N TYR A 562 32.16 21.60 -24.97
CA TYR A 562 33.19 22.64 -24.92
C TYR A 562 34.22 22.52 -26.07
N LEU A 563 33.73 22.23 -27.28
CA LEU A 563 34.51 22.12 -28.52
C LEU A 563 34.24 23.32 -29.44
N PRO A 564 35.23 23.76 -30.25
CA PRO A 564 35.03 24.86 -31.19
C PRO A 564 33.85 24.60 -32.14
N GLY A 565 32.86 25.50 -32.13
CA GLY A 565 31.67 25.41 -32.96
C GLY A 565 30.50 24.61 -32.37
N ASN A 566 30.70 23.92 -31.24
CA ASN A 566 29.69 23.04 -30.63
C ASN A 566 29.17 23.53 -29.28
N PHE A 567 29.63 24.70 -28.82
CA PHE A 567 29.16 25.32 -27.58
C PHE A 567 27.77 25.96 -27.73
N ALA A 568 27.40 26.36 -28.95
CA ALA A 568 26.05 26.87 -29.24
C ALA A 568 25.10 25.73 -29.60
N PHE A 569 23.81 25.91 -29.33
CA PHE A 569 22.74 25.03 -29.78
C PHE A 569 21.51 25.87 -30.16
N ASP A 570 20.64 25.32 -30.99
CA ASP A 570 19.37 25.94 -31.38
C ASP A 570 18.18 25.34 -30.61
N SER A 571 17.01 25.97 -30.76
CA SER A 571 15.81 25.52 -30.06
C SER A 571 15.35 24.14 -30.51
N GLU A 572 15.51 23.80 -31.79
CA GLU A 572 15.21 22.46 -32.31
C GLU A 572 16.04 21.38 -31.60
N THR A 573 17.33 21.61 -31.40
CA THR A 573 18.23 20.71 -30.67
C THR A 573 17.81 20.55 -29.22
N LEU A 574 17.52 21.65 -28.52
CA LEU A 574 17.08 21.60 -27.12
C LEU A 574 15.79 20.78 -26.99
N LEU A 575 14.77 21.11 -27.78
CA LEU A 575 13.43 20.51 -27.67
C LEU A 575 13.36 19.06 -28.17
N SER A 576 14.28 18.65 -29.05
CA SER A 576 14.33 17.28 -29.57
C SER A 576 15.16 16.31 -28.72
N ASN A 577 16.04 16.82 -27.85
CA ASN A 577 16.88 15.97 -27.01
C ASN A 577 16.07 15.19 -25.97
N GLN A 578 16.40 13.90 -25.85
CA GLN A 578 15.69 12.95 -24.99
C GLN A 578 16.62 12.41 -23.92
N ILE A 579 16.07 12.19 -22.73
CA ILE A 579 16.67 11.42 -21.66
C ILE A 579 16.72 9.95 -22.07
N VAL A 580 17.87 9.30 -21.93
CA VAL A 580 18.12 7.93 -22.36
C VAL A 580 18.29 7.04 -21.13
N GLN A 581 17.28 6.23 -20.84
CA GLN A 581 17.25 5.36 -19.68
C GLN A 581 17.48 3.92 -20.12
N ASN A 582 18.72 3.43 -20.25
CA ASN A 582 19.00 1.99 -20.46
C ASN A 582 20.50 1.64 -20.39
N PHE A 583 21.31 2.44 -19.71
CA PHE A 583 22.78 2.31 -19.76
C PHE A 583 23.42 2.35 -18.37
N THR A 584 24.42 1.50 -18.18
CA THR A 584 25.05 1.10 -16.90
C THR A 584 26.08 2.12 -16.37
N GLY A 585 25.70 3.37 -16.09
CA GLY A 585 26.64 4.32 -15.45
C GLY A 585 26.14 5.07 -14.22
N THR A 586 25.13 4.51 -13.56
CA THR A 586 24.87 4.70 -12.13
C THR A 586 25.01 3.33 -11.43
N ALA A 587 25.12 3.31 -10.09
CA ALA A 587 25.20 2.09 -9.26
C ALA A 587 24.29 0.94 -9.72
N GLU A 588 23.06 1.30 -10.08
CA GLU A 588 21.98 0.38 -10.45
C GLU A 588 21.68 0.34 -11.96
N GLY A 589 22.40 1.10 -12.79
CA GLY A 589 21.99 1.39 -14.18
C GLY A 589 20.63 2.09 -14.26
N GLY A 590 20.22 2.75 -13.17
CA GLY A 590 18.94 3.42 -12.98
C GLY A 590 19.03 4.95 -13.09
N PRO A 591 17.91 5.66 -12.86
CA PRO A 591 17.82 7.10 -13.03
C PRO A 591 18.67 7.81 -11.96
N ASN A 592 19.26 8.95 -12.30
CA ASN A 592 19.94 9.77 -11.29
C ASN A 592 18.94 10.44 -10.34
N TRP A 593 19.47 11.12 -9.31
CA TRP A 593 18.64 11.73 -8.28
C TRP A 593 17.66 12.78 -8.84
N VAL A 594 18.04 13.58 -9.84
CA VAL A 594 17.17 14.62 -10.40
C VAL A 594 16.03 14.00 -11.23
N GLN A 595 16.33 12.96 -12.01
CA GLN A 595 15.34 12.16 -12.72
C GLN A 595 14.38 11.48 -11.75
N TYR A 596 14.91 10.87 -10.68
CA TYR A 596 14.12 10.27 -9.61
C TYR A 596 13.16 11.27 -8.96
N LEU A 597 13.64 12.47 -8.64
CA LEU A 597 12.81 13.50 -8.00
C LEU A 597 11.73 14.08 -8.91
N THR A 598 11.99 14.15 -10.22
CA THR A 598 11.02 14.67 -11.19
C THR A 598 10.08 13.60 -11.74
N GLY A 599 10.43 12.32 -11.62
CA GLY A 599 9.74 11.23 -12.28
C GLY A 599 9.93 11.24 -13.80
N CYS A 600 10.84 12.07 -14.33
CA CYS A 600 11.11 12.20 -15.75
C CYS A 600 12.29 11.30 -16.14
N GLY A 601 12.07 10.37 -17.07
CA GLY A 601 13.12 9.46 -17.54
C GLY A 601 13.37 8.23 -16.66
N LEU A 602 12.38 7.77 -15.87
CA LEU A 602 12.55 6.58 -15.01
C LEU A 602 12.47 5.25 -15.77
N GLU A 603 11.68 5.20 -16.83
CA GLU A 603 11.38 3.97 -17.57
C GLU A 603 12.41 3.69 -18.66
N PRO A 604 12.78 2.42 -18.91
CA PRO A 604 13.73 2.09 -19.96
C PRO A 604 13.35 2.63 -21.34
N GLY A 605 14.26 3.32 -22.02
CA GLY A 605 14.08 3.86 -23.37
C GLY A 605 14.47 5.33 -23.50
N LEU A 606 13.78 6.04 -24.41
CA LEU A 606 13.99 7.47 -24.66
C LEU A 606 12.78 8.25 -24.10
N THR A 607 13.04 9.25 -23.27
CA THR A 607 12.02 10.10 -22.65
C THR A 607 12.24 11.56 -23.05
N SER A 608 11.24 12.18 -23.67
CA SER A 608 11.29 13.63 -23.93
C SER A 608 10.92 14.41 -22.67
N PRO A 609 11.71 15.42 -22.26
CA PRO A 609 11.34 16.31 -21.15
C PRO A 609 9.97 16.95 -21.32
N LEU A 610 9.59 17.27 -22.56
CA LEU A 610 8.29 17.87 -22.90
C LEU A 610 7.10 16.98 -22.56
N SER A 611 7.31 15.66 -22.51
CA SER A 611 6.28 14.68 -22.21
C SER A 611 6.13 14.39 -20.71
N CYS A 612 7.04 14.92 -19.88
CA CYS A 612 7.03 14.67 -18.44
C CYS A 612 6.03 15.58 -17.71
N ASP A 613 5.36 15.01 -16.69
CA ASP A 613 4.46 15.75 -15.79
C ASP A 613 5.21 16.92 -15.10
N LEU A 614 6.45 16.67 -14.70
CA LEU A 614 7.42 17.68 -14.25
C LEU A 614 8.59 17.70 -15.25
N GLN A 615 8.72 18.80 -15.99
CA GLN A 615 9.81 18.95 -16.97
C GLN A 615 11.15 19.07 -16.25
N LEU A 616 12.13 18.26 -16.69
CA LEU A 616 13.51 18.27 -16.23
C LEU A 616 14.43 18.61 -17.41
N TRP A 617 15.18 19.69 -17.28
CA TRP A 617 16.21 20.12 -18.23
C TRP A 617 17.58 20.13 -17.55
N ASP A 618 18.42 19.16 -17.87
CA ASP A 618 19.66 18.90 -17.13
C ASP A 618 20.93 19.32 -17.90
N PHE A 619 21.38 20.52 -17.61
CA PHE A 619 22.58 21.08 -18.21
C PHE A 619 23.87 20.65 -17.50
N ALA A 620 23.78 19.86 -16.43
CA ALA A 620 24.95 19.30 -15.78
C ALA A 620 25.71 18.36 -16.72
N PHE A 621 27.02 18.31 -16.56
CA PHE A 621 27.94 17.63 -17.45
C PHE A 621 28.89 16.76 -16.65
N ALA A 622 29.01 15.48 -17.02
CA ALA A 622 29.86 14.53 -16.29
C ALA A 622 31.34 14.92 -16.30
N GLY A 623 31.96 14.92 -15.12
CA GLY A 623 33.36 15.31 -14.94
C GLY A 623 33.58 16.83 -14.96
N ALA A 624 32.52 17.62 -14.76
CA ALA A 624 32.65 19.07 -14.67
C ALA A 624 33.33 19.49 -13.35
N ASP A 625 34.24 20.44 -13.47
CA ASP A 625 34.73 21.29 -12.38
C ASP A 625 34.02 22.65 -12.43
N VAL A 626 34.20 23.48 -11.40
CA VAL A 626 33.63 24.84 -11.38
C VAL A 626 34.18 25.69 -12.51
N SER A 627 35.50 25.72 -12.68
CA SER A 627 36.19 26.58 -13.66
C SER A 627 37.58 26.04 -14.00
N THR A 628 37.99 26.22 -15.26
CA THR A 628 39.35 25.91 -15.73
C THR A 628 40.44 26.77 -15.09
N GLU A 629 40.05 27.81 -14.34
CA GLU A 629 40.97 28.63 -13.55
C GLU A 629 41.62 27.83 -12.40
N PHE A 630 40.89 26.88 -11.82
CA PHE A 630 41.32 26.15 -10.63
C PHE A 630 41.84 24.75 -10.96
N THR A 631 41.15 24.04 -11.85
CA THR A 631 41.48 22.66 -12.25
C THR A 631 41.37 22.49 -13.77
N PRO A 632 42.24 21.68 -14.40
CA PRO A 632 42.13 21.40 -15.83
C PRO A 632 40.90 20.54 -16.12
N LEU A 633 40.33 20.66 -17.33
CA LEU A 633 39.20 19.82 -17.74
C LEU A 633 39.57 18.33 -17.75
N HIS A 634 38.68 17.49 -17.22
CA HIS A 634 38.81 16.02 -17.27
C HIS A 634 38.82 15.50 -18.71
N HIS A 635 38.03 16.14 -19.57
CA HIS A 635 38.03 15.91 -21.01
C HIS A 635 38.03 17.24 -21.75
N ASN A 636 38.66 17.29 -22.93
CA ASN A 636 38.73 18.51 -23.74
C ASN A 636 37.36 19.04 -24.25
N PHE A 637 36.29 18.26 -24.05
CA PHE A 637 34.92 18.59 -24.40
C PHE A 637 34.04 18.89 -23.18
N THR A 638 34.55 18.71 -21.95
CA THR A 638 33.79 18.94 -20.71
C THR A 638 33.44 20.41 -20.58
N VAL A 639 32.17 20.70 -20.30
CA VAL A 639 31.69 22.05 -20.03
C VAL A 639 31.77 22.32 -18.52
N PRO A 640 32.66 23.20 -18.02
CA PRO A 640 32.71 23.54 -16.59
C PRO A 640 31.46 24.33 -16.17
N LEU A 641 31.12 24.33 -14.88
CA LEU A 641 29.85 24.91 -14.37
C LEU A 641 29.61 26.34 -14.85
N VAL A 642 30.62 27.21 -14.77
CA VAL A 642 30.50 28.62 -15.20
C VAL A 642 30.15 28.76 -16.68
N ASN A 643 30.57 27.80 -17.49
CA ASN A 643 30.21 27.76 -18.91
C ASN A 643 28.84 27.11 -19.13
N GLN A 644 28.42 26.13 -18.32
CA GLN A 644 27.09 25.52 -18.44
C GLN A 644 25.97 26.55 -18.22
N THR A 645 26.08 27.34 -17.15
CA THR A 645 25.07 28.38 -16.83
C THR A 645 25.08 29.50 -17.86
N GLN A 646 26.26 29.93 -18.32
CA GLN A 646 26.38 30.89 -19.41
C GLN A 646 25.77 30.37 -20.73
N GLN A 647 26.02 29.10 -21.05
CA GLN A 647 25.48 28.44 -22.24
C GLN A 647 23.96 28.40 -22.19
N PHE A 648 23.38 28.02 -21.04
CA PHE A 648 21.95 28.08 -20.81
C PHE A 648 21.39 29.49 -20.96
N LEU A 649 21.97 30.49 -20.30
CA LEU A 649 21.51 31.88 -20.39
C LEU A 649 21.55 32.43 -21.82
N THR A 650 22.51 31.98 -22.62
CA THR A 650 22.69 32.48 -24.00
C THR A 650 21.71 31.84 -24.97
N TYR A 651 21.47 30.53 -24.84
CA TYR A 651 20.80 29.74 -25.89
C TYR A 651 19.53 29.02 -25.39
N GLY A 652 19.45 28.68 -24.10
CA GLY A 652 18.33 27.95 -23.49
C GLY A 652 17.27 28.89 -22.92
N GLN A 653 17.69 29.96 -22.24
CA GLN A 653 16.79 30.95 -21.65
C GLN A 653 15.78 31.53 -22.66
N PRO A 654 16.20 31.95 -23.88
CA PRO A 654 15.23 32.47 -24.85
C PRO A 654 14.17 31.43 -25.24
N VAL A 655 14.53 30.15 -25.33
CA VAL A 655 13.59 29.07 -25.66
C VAL A 655 12.59 28.84 -24.52
N PHE A 656 13.06 28.93 -23.27
CA PHE A 656 12.20 28.81 -22.09
C PHE A 656 11.15 29.93 -22.04
N GLU A 657 11.57 31.16 -22.31
CA GLU A 657 10.69 32.33 -22.31
C GLU A 657 9.75 32.34 -23.53
N ASP A 658 10.30 32.21 -24.74
CA ASP A 658 9.57 32.49 -25.99
C ASP A 658 8.77 31.27 -26.49
N GLU A 659 9.31 30.06 -26.36
CA GLU A 659 8.69 28.84 -26.93
C GLU A 659 7.96 28.01 -25.88
N LEU A 660 8.56 27.80 -24.70
CA LEU A 660 7.98 26.98 -23.63
C LEU A 660 7.06 27.76 -22.68
N GLN A 661 7.13 29.09 -22.68
CA GLN A 661 6.39 29.97 -21.78
C GLN A 661 6.58 29.63 -20.30
N VAL A 662 7.82 29.25 -19.95
CA VAL A 662 8.24 28.92 -18.61
C VAL A 662 8.60 30.20 -17.85
N SER A 663 8.08 30.36 -16.64
CA SER A 663 8.46 31.46 -15.76
C SER A 663 9.77 31.15 -15.02
N ALA A 664 10.80 31.98 -15.21
CA ALA A 664 12.08 31.85 -14.50
C ALA A 664 11.89 31.90 -12.97
N SER A 665 10.99 32.75 -12.48
CA SER A 665 10.72 32.90 -11.04
C SER A 665 10.01 31.69 -10.42
N GLU A 666 9.36 30.87 -11.25
CA GLU A 666 8.69 29.62 -10.83
C GLU A 666 9.57 28.39 -11.09
N THR A 667 10.77 28.58 -11.63
CA THR A 667 11.70 27.49 -11.92
C THR A 667 12.62 27.23 -10.73
N LEU A 668 12.85 25.95 -10.43
CA LEU A 668 13.85 25.52 -9.45
C LEU A 668 15.17 25.23 -10.16
N VAL A 669 16.24 25.91 -9.74
CA VAL A 669 17.61 25.70 -10.22
C VAL A 669 18.36 24.82 -9.22
N ALA A 670 18.84 23.66 -9.67
CA ALA A 670 19.70 22.77 -8.89
C ALA A 670 21.16 22.91 -9.31
N ILE A 671 22.06 23.08 -8.35
CA ILE A 671 23.51 23.15 -8.57
C ILE A 671 24.19 22.11 -7.67
N TRP A 672 24.85 21.14 -8.28
CA TRP A 672 25.66 20.13 -7.59
C TRP A 672 27.03 20.02 -8.24
N ILE A 673 28.08 20.46 -7.55
CA ILE A 673 29.44 20.58 -8.09
C ILE A 673 30.45 20.46 -6.93
N GLY A 674 31.73 20.21 -7.24
CA GLY A 674 32.82 20.28 -6.27
C GLY A 674 33.55 18.96 -6.03
N ILE A 675 32.96 17.82 -6.36
CA ILE A 675 33.59 16.50 -6.17
C ILE A 675 34.88 16.40 -6.99
N ASN A 676 34.86 16.84 -8.25
CA ASN A 676 36.05 16.84 -9.11
C ASN A 676 37.08 17.86 -8.63
N ASP A 677 36.62 19.08 -8.30
CA ASP A 677 37.49 20.17 -7.84
C ASP A 677 38.31 19.76 -6.62
N ILE A 678 37.65 19.24 -5.58
CA ILE A 678 38.32 18.83 -4.34
C ILE A 678 39.23 17.62 -4.57
N ASN A 679 38.82 16.65 -5.39
CA ASN A 679 39.61 15.45 -5.67
C ASN A 679 40.87 15.78 -6.48
N ASP A 680 40.80 16.69 -7.43
CA ASP A 680 41.93 17.04 -8.28
C ASP A 680 42.92 17.96 -7.57
N LEU A 681 42.43 18.91 -6.77
CA LEU A 681 43.28 19.68 -5.87
C LEU A 681 43.95 18.78 -4.83
N ALA A 682 43.25 17.77 -4.30
CA ALA A 682 43.81 16.79 -3.37
C ALA A 682 44.88 15.89 -4.00
N LYS A 683 44.83 15.64 -5.31
CA LYS A 683 45.85 14.89 -6.08
C LYS A 683 47.03 15.77 -6.48
N ALA A 684 46.80 17.04 -6.76
CA ALA A 684 47.84 17.98 -7.12
C ALA A 684 48.76 18.21 -5.91
N ALA A 685 50.02 17.80 -6.01
CA ALA A 685 51.03 17.91 -4.94
C ALA A 685 51.53 19.36 -4.72
N GLY A 686 50.63 20.35 -4.80
CA GLY A 686 50.92 21.77 -4.62
C GLY A 686 50.72 22.22 -3.16
N PRO A 687 51.44 23.27 -2.71
CA PRO A 687 51.24 23.85 -1.38
C PRO A 687 49.99 24.74 -1.39
N TYR A 688 48.80 24.13 -1.46
CA TYR A 688 47.54 24.87 -1.42
C TYR A 688 47.14 25.17 0.02
N ASP A 689 46.71 26.41 0.26
CA ASP A 689 45.87 26.74 1.40
C ASP A 689 44.41 26.41 1.04
N PHE A 690 44.00 25.17 1.33
CA PHE A 690 42.71 24.62 0.89
C PHE A 690 41.51 25.49 1.27
N PRO A 691 41.36 26.03 2.49
CA PRO A 691 40.27 26.94 2.83
C PRO A 691 40.15 28.13 1.88
N SER A 692 41.26 28.85 1.63
CA SER A 692 41.27 30.02 0.73
C SER A 692 40.97 29.66 -0.73
N VAL A 693 41.44 28.49 -1.19
CA VAL A 693 41.14 28.00 -2.55
C VAL A 693 39.67 27.61 -2.67
N PHE A 694 39.10 26.89 -1.70
CA PHE A 694 37.68 26.55 -1.71
C PHE A 694 36.78 27.79 -1.62
N GLU A 695 37.17 28.80 -0.84
CA GLU A 695 36.49 30.09 -0.82
C GLU A 695 36.50 30.76 -2.20
N SER A 696 37.65 30.75 -2.89
CA SER A 696 37.76 31.32 -4.25
C SER A 696 36.88 30.56 -5.26
N ILE A 697 36.84 29.23 -5.16
CA ILE A 697 36.01 28.38 -6.02
C ILE A 697 34.53 28.64 -5.77
N ILE A 698 34.10 28.61 -4.51
CA ILE A 698 32.70 28.81 -4.14
C ILE A 698 32.25 30.23 -4.45
N SER A 699 33.09 31.23 -4.22
CA SER A 699 32.86 32.62 -4.67
C SER A 699 32.64 32.69 -6.19
N THR A 700 33.39 31.90 -6.96
CA THR A 700 33.22 31.80 -8.41
C THR A 700 31.88 31.18 -8.80
N ILE A 701 31.41 30.14 -8.08
CA ILE A 701 30.05 29.57 -8.27
C ILE A 701 29.00 30.67 -8.13
N PHE A 702 29.05 31.45 -7.05
CA PHE A 702 28.04 32.48 -6.80
C PHE A 702 28.15 33.67 -7.76
N THR A 703 29.37 34.10 -8.06
CA THR A 703 29.61 35.31 -8.88
C THR A 703 29.36 35.05 -10.36
N LEU A 704 29.80 33.90 -10.90
CA LEU A 704 29.76 33.62 -12.34
C LEU A 704 28.62 32.69 -12.76
N SER A 705 27.89 32.07 -11.82
CA SER A 705 26.76 31.18 -12.15
C SER A 705 25.47 31.59 -11.46
N VAL A 706 25.45 31.67 -10.12
CA VAL A 706 24.21 31.96 -9.37
C VAL A 706 23.71 33.38 -9.61
N THR A 707 24.60 34.38 -9.54
CA THR A 707 24.23 35.79 -9.73
C THR A 707 23.69 36.06 -11.14
N PRO A 708 24.32 35.61 -12.24
CA PRO A 708 23.75 35.77 -13.58
C PRO A 708 22.38 35.08 -13.77
N LEU A 709 22.18 33.90 -13.18
CA LEU A 709 20.87 33.24 -13.20
C LEU A 709 19.83 34.04 -12.42
N PHE A 710 20.19 34.57 -11.26
CA PHE A 710 19.31 35.44 -10.49
C PHE A 710 18.93 36.71 -11.25
N GLU A 711 19.90 37.35 -11.90
CA GLU A 711 19.67 38.53 -12.75
C GLU A 711 18.76 38.21 -13.96
N ALA A 712 18.74 36.96 -14.42
CA ALA A 712 17.82 36.46 -15.44
C ALA A 712 16.42 36.07 -14.88
N GLY A 713 16.16 36.26 -13.59
CA GLY A 713 14.85 36.08 -12.97
C GLY A 713 14.64 34.75 -12.23
N TYR A 714 15.68 33.93 -12.08
CA TYR A 714 15.61 32.69 -11.30
C TYR A 714 15.76 32.97 -9.80
N HIS A 715 14.74 32.64 -9.01
CA HIS A 715 14.73 32.99 -7.58
C HIS A 715 14.82 31.78 -6.65
N ASN A 716 14.73 30.55 -7.16
CA ASN A 716 14.72 29.35 -6.33
C ASN A 716 15.95 28.49 -6.64
N PHE A 717 16.87 28.37 -5.69
CA PHE A 717 18.11 27.62 -5.84
C PHE A 717 18.20 26.50 -4.80
N ILE A 718 18.62 25.32 -5.25
CA ILE A 718 19.05 24.23 -4.38
C ILE A 718 20.51 23.89 -4.67
N PHE A 719 21.31 23.86 -3.62
CA PHE A 719 22.70 23.44 -3.64
C PHE A 719 22.80 22.07 -2.96
N VAL A 720 23.71 21.22 -3.42
CA VAL A 720 23.99 19.93 -2.79
C VAL A 720 25.45 19.94 -2.33
N ASN A 721 25.68 19.70 -1.05
CA ASN A 721 27.03 19.67 -0.49
C ASN A 721 27.77 18.35 -0.84
N LEU A 722 29.04 18.23 -0.43
CA LEU A 722 29.86 17.09 -0.83
C LEU A 722 29.46 15.81 -0.08
N PRO A 723 29.44 14.65 -0.75
CA PRO A 723 29.31 13.36 -0.07
C PRO A 723 30.55 13.05 0.79
N PRO A 724 30.54 11.99 1.62
CA PRO A 724 31.69 11.59 2.44
C PRO A 724 32.84 11.00 1.60
N LEU A 725 33.54 11.86 0.85
CA LEU A 725 34.63 11.50 -0.07
C LEU A 725 35.83 10.85 0.64
N ASP A 726 36.00 11.11 1.94
CA ASP A 726 37.00 10.48 2.80
C ASP A 726 36.72 8.99 3.04
N ARG A 727 35.48 8.54 2.78
CA ARG A 727 35.03 7.16 2.92
C ARG A 727 34.93 6.40 1.59
N THR A 728 35.39 6.99 0.48
CA THR A 728 35.49 6.29 -0.81
C THR A 728 36.37 5.04 -0.69
N PRO A 729 36.17 4.00 -1.54
CA PRO A 729 36.96 2.78 -1.51
C PRO A 729 38.47 3.01 -1.56
N GLY A 730 38.88 4.03 -2.32
CA GLY A 730 40.29 4.43 -2.41
C GLY A 730 40.83 5.09 -1.14
N ASN A 731 40.01 5.85 -0.42
CA ASN A 731 40.44 6.60 0.76
C ASN A 731 40.40 5.77 2.05
N VAL A 732 39.43 4.87 2.22
CA VAL A 732 39.37 3.97 3.40
C VAL A 732 40.56 3.00 3.47
N LYS A 733 41.21 2.74 2.32
CA LYS A 733 42.41 1.89 2.22
C LYS A 733 43.72 2.65 2.48
N LYS A 734 43.71 3.99 2.53
CA LYS A 734 44.91 4.82 2.73
C LYS A 734 45.09 5.16 4.22
N PRO A 735 46.33 5.14 4.74
CA PRO A 735 46.63 5.66 6.08
C PRO A 735 46.34 7.16 6.25
N SER A 736 46.32 7.91 5.13
CA SER A 736 46.02 9.34 5.10
C SER A 736 45.09 9.61 3.91
N PRO A 737 43.76 9.59 4.12
CA PRO A 737 42.77 9.95 3.12
C PRO A 737 43.03 11.34 2.53
N SER A 738 42.81 11.50 1.23
CA SER A 738 42.87 12.78 0.53
C SER A 738 41.92 12.73 -0.67
N PRO A 739 40.82 13.53 -0.70
CA PRO A 739 40.42 14.49 0.33
C PRO A 739 40.07 13.80 1.66
N ASN A 740 40.27 14.53 2.77
CA ASN A 740 39.92 14.07 4.11
C ASN A 740 38.67 14.80 4.64
N LYS A 741 38.12 14.30 5.75
CA LYS A 741 36.94 14.88 6.41
C LYS A 741 37.04 16.38 6.69
N THR A 742 38.24 16.90 7.00
CA THR A 742 38.45 18.32 7.27
C THR A 742 38.29 19.16 6.02
N MET A 743 38.86 18.70 4.90
CA MET A 743 38.73 19.40 3.61
C MET A 743 37.28 19.44 3.13
N ILE A 744 36.55 18.34 3.33
CA ILE A 744 35.12 18.26 3.02
C ILE A 744 34.33 19.24 3.88
N GLY A 745 34.62 19.27 5.20
CA GLY A 745 34.01 20.23 6.12
C GLY A 745 34.24 21.69 5.71
N TRP A 746 35.47 22.06 5.31
CA TRP A 746 35.74 23.42 4.83
C TRP A 746 34.93 23.79 3.60
N TRP A 747 34.78 22.88 2.63
CA TRP A 747 33.95 23.11 1.45
C TRP A 747 32.48 23.30 1.83
N ASP A 748 31.93 22.36 2.60
CA ASP A 748 30.51 22.35 2.96
C ASP A 748 30.13 23.57 3.82
N GLU A 749 30.98 23.95 4.78
CA GLU A 749 30.80 25.15 5.60
C GLU A 749 30.85 26.43 4.74
N THR A 750 31.78 26.51 3.79
CA THR A 750 31.90 27.67 2.90
C THR A 750 30.71 27.76 1.95
N LEU A 751 30.24 26.63 1.40
CA LEU A 751 29.07 26.60 0.52
C LEU A 751 27.80 27.03 1.26
N GLN A 752 27.61 26.56 2.49
CA GLN A 752 26.51 26.99 3.36
C GLN A 752 26.58 28.51 3.61
N HIS A 753 27.74 29.03 3.97
CA HIS A 753 27.93 30.46 4.23
C HIS A 753 27.56 31.33 3.02
N TYR A 754 28.07 30.99 1.83
CA TYR A 754 27.73 31.75 0.62
C TYR A 754 26.27 31.61 0.20
N SER A 755 25.66 30.43 0.40
CA SER A 755 24.22 30.22 0.15
C SER A 755 23.34 31.09 1.05
N ASP A 756 23.68 31.17 2.33
CA ASP A 756 22.96 31.98 3.32
C ASP A 756 23.16 33.48 3.06
N ASP A 757 24.39 33.89 2.80
CA ASP A 757 24.73 35.27 2.46
C ASP A 757 23.99 35.73 1.20
N PHE A 758 23.97 34.91 0.15
CA PHE A 758 23.26 35.22 -1.09
C PHE A 758 21.76 35.40 -0.87
N ALA A 759 21.12 34.53 -0.10
CA ALA A 759 19.70 34.68 0.25
C ALA A 759 19.44 35.92 1.12
N SER A 760 20.36 36.25 2.03
CA SER A 760 20.21 37.42 2.91
C SER A 760 20.36 38.76 2.17
N GLN A 761 21.13 38.78 1.08
CA GLN A 761 21.43 39.99 0.30
C GLN A 761 20.41 40.25 -0.81
N ASN A 762 19.62 39.25 -1.21
CA ASN A 762 18.71 39.33 -2.35
C ASN A 762 17.27 39.03 -1.95
N ASP A 763 16.45 40.08 -1.84
CA ASP A 763 15.03 39.96 -1.50
C ASP A 763 14.27 39.10 -2.52
N GLY A 764 13.47 38.15 -2.02
CA GLY A 764 12.66 37.27 -2.87
C GLY A 764 13.39 36.03 -3.41
N VAL A 765 14.69 35.88 -3.12
CA VAL A 765 15.45 34.66 -3.39
C VAL A 765 15.22 33.63 -2.29
N THR A 766 15.06 32.37 -2.69
CA THR A 766 15.07 31.22 -1.80
C THR A 766 16.23 30.31 -2.16
N THR A 767 17.14 30.10 -1.22
CA THR A 767 18.20 29.08 -1.34
C THR A 767 17.91 27.92 -0.38
N LEU A 768 18.32 26.72 -0.77
CA LEU A 768 18.31 25.52 0.06
C LEU A 768 19.64 24.81 -0.11
N LEU A 769 20.31 24.45 0.99
CA LEU A 769 21.42 23.50 0.96
C LEU A 769 20.92 22.12 1.39
N PHE A 770 21.09 21.12 0.53
CA PHE A 770 20.88 19.72 0.84
C PHE A 770 22.17 19.11 1.40
N ASP A 771 22.10 18.64 2.65
CA ASP A 771 23.22 18.01 3.35
C ASP A 771 23.35 16.52 3.00
N ALA A 772 23.92 16.27 1.83
CA ALA A 772 24.30 14.93 1.39
C ALA A 772 25.37 14.30 2.30
N ASN A 773 26.30 15.09 2.85
CA ASN A 773 27.40 14.58 3.67
C ASN A 773 26.90 13.83 4.90
N THR A 774 26.09 14.49 5.73
CA THR A 774 25.58 13.91 6.98
C THR A 774 24.72 12.71 6.69
N PHE A 775 23.83 12.82 5.69
CA PHE A 775 22.93 11.73 5.31
C PHE A 775 23.69 10.48 4.84
N LEU A 776 24.65 10.63 3.93
CA LEU A 776 25.38 9.50 3.39
C LEU A 776 26.34 8.88 4.40
N ASN A 777 26.83 9.66 5.36
CA ASN A 777 27.52 9.10 6.52
C ASN A 777 26.61 8.23 7.38
N ASP A 778 25.37 8.65 7.63
CA ASP A 778 24.39 7.84 8.36
C ASP A 778 24.07 6.54 7.62
N VAL A 779 23.89 6.60 6.29
CA VAL A 779 23.71 5.40 5.46
C VAL A 779 24.91 4.48 5.56
N LEU A 780 26.14 5.01 5.47
CA LEU A 780 27.36 4.20 5.58
C LEU A 780 27.55 3.59 6.97
N ASP A 781 27.12 4.28 8.03
CA ASP A 781 27.20 3.80 9.41
C ASP A 781 26.12 2.77 9.73
N ASN A 782 24.95 2.87 9.08
CA ASN A 782 23.79 1.99 9.26
C ASN A 782 23.45 1.19 7.99
N ALA A 783 24.47 0.82 7.20
CA ALA A 783 24.31 0.28 5.84
C ALA A 783 23.40 -0.97 5.75
N SER A 784 23.39 -1.81 6.78
CA SER A 784 22.53 -2.99 6.85
C SER A 784 21.04 -2.65 6.80
N ASP A 785 20.63 -1.50 7.34
CA ASP A 785 19.23 -1.07 7.37
C ASP A 785 18.72 -0.70 5.97
N TYR A 786 19.66 -0.42 5.06
CA TYR A 786 19.42 -0.10 3.66
C TYR A 786 19.68 -1.29 2.72
N GLY A 787 19.97 -2.49 3.24
CA GLY A 787 20.28 -3.67 2.43
C GLY A 787 21.69 -3.66 1.82
N ILE A 788 22.52 -2.69 2.20
CA ILE A 788 23.90 -2.56 1.71
C ILE A 788 24.80 -3.44 2.57
N THR A 789 25.59 -4.28 1.91
CA THR A 789 26.53 -5.20 2.56
C THR A 789 27.99 -4.80 2.34
N ASN A 790 28.28 -4.00 1.32
CA ASN A 790 29.63 -3.52 1.03
C ASN A 790 29.69 -1.98 0.99
N THR A 791 30.32 -1.41 2.01
CA THR A 791 30.50 0.05 2.17
C THR A 791 31.94 0.52 1.90
N THR A 792 32.86 -0.40 1.59
CA THR A 792 34.31 -0.12 1.55
C THR A 792 34.98 -0.48 0.23
N ASP A 793 34.28 -1.19 -0.64
CA ASP A 793 34.72 -1.56 -1.98
C ASP A 793 33.60 -1.42 -2.99
N TYR A 794 33.92 -1.68 -4.26
CA TYR A 794 32.98 -1.70 -5.39
C TYR A 794 33.21 -2.97 -6.23
N CYS A 795 32.25 -3.36 -7.07
CA CYS A 795 32.50 -4.47 -8.01
C CYS A 795 33.36 -4.02 -9.19
N ALA A 796 34.56 -4.58 -9.36
CA ALA A 796 35.44 -4.24 -10.49
C ALA A 796 34.84 -4.57 -11.88
N GLY A 797 33.90 -5.52 -11.94
CA GLY A 797 33.18 -5.92 -13.15
C GLY A 797 31.95 -5.07 -13.51
N TYR A 798 31.72 -3.95 -12.83
CA TYR A 798 30.48 -3.16 -12.98
C TYR A 798 30.19 -2.67 -14.41
N LEU A 799 31.20 -2.58 -15.28
CA LEU A 799 31.05 -2.10 -16.65
C LEU A 799 30.51 -3.15 -17.65
N TYR A 800 30.36 -4.41 -17.22
CA TYR A 800 29.85 -5.46 -18.10
C TYR A 800 28.32 -5.41 -18.16
N ALA A 801 27.75 -5.44 -19.36
CA ALA A 801 26.30 -5.28 -19.57
C ALA A 801 25.41 -6.34 -18.88
N ASP A 802 25.94 -7.54 -18.63
CA ASP A 802 25.29 -8.66 -17.95
C ASP A 802 25.64 -8.76 -16.45
N VAL A 803 26.42 -7.83 -15.89
CA VAL A 803 26.84 -7.87 -14.46
C VAL A 803 25.64 -7.80 -13.50
N VAL A 804 24.55 -7.14 -13.89
CA VAL A 804 23.34 -7.03 -13.05
C VAL A 804 22.71 -8.40 -12.82
N THR A 805 22.80 -9.32 -13.79
CA THR A 805 22.25 -10.68 -13.69
C THR A 805 23.28 -11.73 -13.31
N ASP A 806 24.52 -11.59 -13.78
CA ASP A 806 25.62 -12.57 -13.67
C ASP A 806 26.84 -11.96 -12.95
N TRP A 807 26.63 -11.30 -11.83
CA TRP A 807 27.68 -10.60 -11.07
C TRP A 807 28.81 -11.53 -10.58
N ASP A 808 28.49 -12.80 -10.32
CA ASP A 808 29.44 -13.82 -9.81
C ASP A 808 30.54 -14.13 -10.85
N LYS A 809 30.17 -14.16 -12.14
CA LYS A 809 31.07 -14.32 -13.29
C LYS A 809 32.20 -13.28 -13.30
N TYR A 810 31.93 -12.09 -12.77
CA TYR A 810 32.84 -10.96 -12.76
C TYR A 810 33.57 -10.77 -11.43
N GLY A 811 33.45 -11.73 -10.51
CA GLY A 811 34.12 -11.68 -9.22
C GLY A 811 33.55 -10.63 -8.26
N CYS A 812 32.31 -10.17 -8.47
CA CYS A 812 31.61 -9.39 -7.45
C CYS A 812 31.32 -10.28 -6.23
N SER A 813 31.36 -9.73 -5.02
CA SER A 813 31.02 -10.44 -3.78
C SER A 813 29.51 -10.54 -3.53
N GLY A 814 28.70 -9.83 -4.32
CA GLY A 814 27.25 -9.84 -4.28
C GLY A 814 26.65 -9.12 -5.49
N PRO A 815 25.31 -9.07 -5.58
CA PRO A 815 24.60 -8.20 -6.51
C PRO A 815 25.03 -6.73 -6.39
N LEU A 816 24.95 -5.96 -7.48
CA LEU A 816 25.40 -4.55 -7.49
C LEU A 816 24.63 -3.68 -6.46
N ASP A 817 23.34 -3.94 -6.26
CA ASP A 817 22.47 -3.26 -5.28
C ASP A 817 22.85 -3.47 -3.82
N THR A 818 23.83 -4.32 -3.55
CA THR A 818 24.38 -4.54 -2.22
C THR A 818 25.65 -3.73 -1.93
N TYR A 819 26.16 -2.98 -2.92
CA TYR A 819 27.31 -2.08 -2.78
C TYR A 819 26.84 -0.64 -2.58
N PHE A 820 27.45 0.08 -1.63
CA PHE A 820 27.24 1.53 -1.52
C PHE A 820 27.97 2.31 -2.61
N TRP A 821 29.11 1.77 -3.07
CA TRP A 821 29.95 2.42 -4.06
C TRP A 821 29.85 1.69 -5.40
N PHE A 822 29.37 2.39 -6.41
CA PHE A 822 29.42 1.93 -7.79
C PHE A 822 30.86 1.77 -8.31
N ASN A 823 31.73 2.74 -8.02
CA ASN A 823 33.15 2.68 -8.40
C ASN A 823 34.04 3.45 -7.40
N SER A 824 35.28 3.76 -7.77
CA SER A 824 36.24 4.39 -6.86
C SER A 824 35.86 5.79 -6.38
N GLY A 825 34.86 6.45 -6.99
CA GLY A 825 34.44 7.80 -6.62
C GLY A 825 32.95 8.10 -6.81
N HIS A 826 32.16 7.12 -7.28
CA HIS A 826 30.73 7.27 -7.50
C HIS A 826 29.98 6.29 -6.61
N MET A 827 28.85 6.76 -6.07
CA MET A 827 27.95 5.98 -5.24
C MET A 827 26.98 5.23 -6.12
#